data_AF-A0ABD6IIB5-F1
#
_entry.id   AF-A0ABD6IIB5-F1
#
_cell.length_a   1.000
_cell.length_b   1.000
_cell.length_c   1.000
_cell.angle_alpha   90.00
_cell.angle_beta   90.00
_cell.angle_gamma   90.00
#
_symmetry.space_group_name_H-M   'P 1'
#
loop_
_entity.id
_entity.type
_entity.pdbx_description
1 polymer ?
#
loop_
_entity_poly.entity_id
_entity_poly.type
_entity_poly.pdbx_seq_one_letter_code
_entity_poly.pdbx_strand_id
1 'polypeptide(L)'
;MNKQKLFKSFALILTPAVTLSSFISCFSTDSTNVTNNFLDSTQKGNSIYIPQYQLGTFLEQKLDQFVNVSYIQNNVLDQSEVLISNFKKNLLPHKYLQINVDQFKLINAVNKLNDTLAQNKKININNFSYEIEYSQVKENDRDTSVLDVPVNIRYFDPSENNKWKREQDFVVIKQVPGFKIDEEKQKLINKVLKLDMQSNKENAQKFDFNDKSKYSTLSFVKLLRSKEKISYKESLVPEEQTKDKTLEKTKFLDKNIQDIFLVDQNGKKDLIFNLPTIDEGVNYYLKDVKVADDDFSKIEITLRGVAVGEKNNFASLDLHFTIASDNNNKFKNLTDEEFLELSKEKLNVRLKNHLSFINYPWDKANVNDFEITSKNSKYNASIVQVLEKSQETRSAKLAIKFTNNKQNPSQEPIYFAKTVGLPKHLELFNREDSATAEKLNKPERVHLTIPELPRENLLQITNSVNELANSFATPGGYQEFRTFYTNTNFTAALHIGEDVLVDAGMILKTFAKSKIISAYALETNVPGSGIGAQVAMEVQVKDLDIDQSIKDNQLRNVDSLIFFFIHLDPSFLSQLGTVTTETISNRKYQIVKNITPQTPKYLAKGQPFAKIGTTEVNGGWTPHTHIEVYPVYYEVKDGKKQEVDTFLNWDYIPVKFSSLRVSSQRFKDYDKNPSSVKVVGVKTSTTRRVATEFNKDGTAKSKPSSTILDRDYINNIREEFNKLQALNPNWIFQFRTNNQSTVRLESLYSEANK
;
A
#
# COMPACT_ATOMS: atom_id res chain seq x y z
N MET A 1 38.69 -54.56 -44.28
CA MET A 1 38.50 -55.99 -43.91
C MET A 1 37.00 -56.29 -43.77
N ASN A 2 36.62 -57.54 -43.51
CA ASN A 2 35.25 -58.10 -43.52
C ASN A 2 34.18 -57.18 -42.88
N LYS A 3 33.00 -56.93 -43.47
CA LYS A 3 31.91 -57.77 -44.05
C LYS A 3 30.93 -58.38 -43.02
N GLN A 4 29.69 -57.86 -43.05
CA GLN A 4 28.40 -58.60 -43.12
C GLN A 4 27.94 -59.44 -41.89
N LYS A 5 26.65 -59.68 -41.57
CA LYS A 5 25.32 -59.27 -42.14
C LYS A 5 24.17 -59.67 -41.16
N LEU A 6 22.93 -59.37 -41.62
CA LEU A 6 21.62 -60.03 -41.36
C LEU A 6 20.71 -59.36 -40.29
N PHE A 7 19.39 -59.18 -40.47
CA PHE A 7 18.48 -59.28 -41.64
C PHE A 7 17.20 -58.42 -41.36
N LYS A 8 16.56 -57.78 -42.36
CA LYS A 8 15.21 -58.09 -42.95
C LYS A 8 13.99 -58.11 -41.97
N SER A 9 12.77 -57.70 -42.34
CA SER A 9 12.25 -57.06 -43.58
C SER A 9 10.77 -56.63 -43.42
N PHE A 10 10.38 -55.53 -44.11
CA PHE A 10 9.03 -55.23 -44.64
C PHE A 10 7.86 -55.04 -43.61
N ALA A 11 6.70 -54.44 -43.90
CA ALA A 11 6.22 -53.34 -44.76
C ALA A 11 4.73 -53.58 -45.12
N LEU A 12 3.96 -52.51 -45.41
CA LEU A 12 2.54 -52.48 -45.81
C LEU A 12 1.50 -52.90 -44.72
N ILE A 13 0.22 -52.45 -44.75
CA ILE A 13 -0.39 -51.18 -45.20
C ILE A 13 -1.84 -51.06 -44.64
N LEU A 14 -2.46 -49.87 -44.72
CA LEU A 14 -3.90 -49.56 -44.56
C LEU A 14 -4.57 -49.61 -43.17
N THR A 15 -5.47 -48.63 -43.01
CA THR A 15 -6.57 -48.45 -42.03
C THR A 15 -7.90 -48.96 -42.67
N PRO A 16 -9.10 -48.96 -42.02
CA PRO A 16 -9.54 -48.22 -40.83
C PRO A 16 -10.39 -49.01 -39.80
N ALA A 17 -11.10 -48.27 -38.94
CA ALA A 17 -11.81 -48.73 -37.74
C ALA A 17 -13.18 -49.41 -38.00
N VAL A 18 -13.70 -50.10 -36.97
CA VAL A 18 -15.05 -49.90 -36.37
C VAL A 18 -15.10 -50.58 -34.98
N THR A 19 -16.15 -50.35 -34.18
CA THR A 19 -16.23 -50.57 -32.73
C THR A 19 -17.27 -51.64 -32.30
N LEU A 20 -17.34 -51.92 -30.98
CA LEU A 20 -18.28 -52.81 -30.24
C LEU A 20 -18.08 -54.34 -30.45
N SER A 21 -18.39 -55.23 -29.49
CA SER A 21 -18.69 -55.08 -28.04
C SER A 21 -18.71 -56.43 -27.30
N SER A 22 -18.37 -56.43 -26.00
CA SER A 22 -18.87 -57.32 -24.91
C SER A 22 -18.55 -58.84 -25.00
N PHE A 23 -18.69 -59.71 -23.97
CA PHE A 23 -19.12 -59.64 -22.55
C PHE A 23 -18.57 -60.88 -21.75
N ILE A 24 -18.39 -60.79 -20.40
CA ILE A 24 -18.67 -61.83 -19.35
C ILE A 24 -17.97 -63.23 -19.43
N SER A 25 -17.58 -63.96 -18.37
CA SER A 25 -17.16 -63.75 -16.95
C SER A 25 -16.52 -65.08 -16.44
N CYS A 26 -15.70 -65.16 -15.38
CA CYS A 26 -16.14 -65.37 -13.98
C CYS A 26 -14.93 -65.47 -13.00
N PHE A 27 -15.12 -64.95 -11.78
CA PHE A 27 -14.74 -65.43 -10.43
C PHE A 27 -13.83 -66.68 -10.26
N SER A 28 -13.03 -66.87 -9.19
CA SER A 28 -12.58 -66.06 -8.03
C SER A 28 -11.54 -66.92 -7.24
N THR A 29 -10.88 -66.55 -6.14
CA THR A 29 -10.88 -65.36 -5.24
C THR A 29 -9.47 -64.69 -5.29
N ASP A 30 -8.92 -63.88 -4.36
CA ASP A 30 -9.30 -63.43 -3.00
C ASP A 30 -8.76 -62.02 -2.69
N SER A 31 -8.83 -61.59 -1.42
CA SER A 31 -8.72 -60.18 -1.01
C SER A 31 -7.53 -59.84 -0.12
N THR A 32 -6.81 -58.77 -0.47
CA THR A 32 -6.51 -57.65 0.44
C THR A 32 -6.03 -56.43 -0.35
N ASN A 33 -6.41 -55.22 0.08
CA ASN A 33 -6.14 -53.99 -0.67
C ASN A 33 -4.73 -53.47 -0.42
N VAL A 34 -3.93 -53.33 -1.48
CA VAL A 34 -2.78 -52.42 -1.52
C VAL A 34 -3.11 -51.28 -2.49
N THR A 35 -3.56 -50.14 -1.96
CA THR A 35 -3.71 -48.91 -2.73
C THR A 35 -2.33 -48.39 -3.13
N ASN A 36 -2.05 -48.31 -4.42
CA ASN A 36 -0.74 -47.91 -4.93
C ASN A 36 -0.35 -46.48 -4.52
N ASN A 37 0.75 -46.37 -3.77
CA ASN A 37 1.38 -45.09 -3.44
C ASN A 37 2.05 -44.48 -4.69
N PHE A 38 1.40 -43.51 -5.32
CA PHE A 38 2.02 -42.59 -6.29
C PHE A 38 1.94 -41.13 -5.80
N LEU A 39 2.58 -40.88 -4.66
CA LEU A 39 2.73 -39.57 -4.03
C LEU A 39 4.14 -39.41 -3.45
N ASP A 40 5.15 -39.15 -4.29
CA ASP A 40 6.42 -38.58 -3.83
C ASP A 40 7.19 -37.83 -4.96
N SER A 41 8.30 -37.20 -4.57
CA SER A 41 9.44 -36.68 -5.34
C SER A 41 9.34 -35.34 -6.08
N THR A 42 8.23 -34.59 -6.03
CA THR A 42 8.19 -33.20 -6.55
C THR A 42 7.74 -32.13 -5.55
N GLN A 43 7.18 -32.48 -4.39
CA GLN A 43 6.74 -31.52 -3.36
C GLN A 43 7.82 -31.06 -2.36
N LYS A 44 9.11 -31.01 -2.75
CA LYS A 44 10.17 -30.41 -1.91
C LYS A 44 10.21 -28.87 -2.00
N GLY A 45 9.03 -28.24 -1.85
CA GLY A 45 8.89 -26.84 -1.45
C GLY A 45 8.62 -26.77 0.05
N ASN A 46 9.42 -26.02 0.80
CA ASN A 46 9.38 -26.04 2.27
C ASN A 46 8.01 -25.61 2.82
N SER A 47 7.25 -26.56 3.37
CA SER A 47 5.80 -26.40 3.61
C SER A 47 5.42 -25.68 4.92
N ILE A 48 6.30 -24.78 5.40
CA ILE A 48 6.16 -23.92 6.59
C ILE A 48 4.98 -22.92 6.44
N TYR A 49 4.57 -22.62 5.21
CA TYR A 49 3.50 -21.67 4.90
C TYR A 49 2.07 -22.18 5.24
N ILE A 50 1.84 -23.51 5.30
CA ILE A 50 0.47 -24.06 5.44
C ILE A 50 -0.18 -23.79 6.82
N PRO A 51 0.51 -23.91 7.98
CA PRO A 51 0.00 -23.41 9.25
C PRO A 51 -0.32 -21.92 9.20
N GLN A 52 0.63 -21.13 8.69
CA GLN A 52 0.56 -19.67 8.66
C GLN A 52 -0.59 -19.16 7.76
N TYR A 53 -0.98 -19.93 6.73
CA TYR A 53 -2.19 -19.69 5.95
C TYR A 53 -3.47 -19.82 6.75
N GLN A 54 -3.71 -21.03 7.26
CA GLN A 54 -4.97 -21.37 7.91
C GLN A 54 -5.15 -20.50 9.15
N LEU A 55 -4.04 -20.24 9.87
CA LEU A 55 -3.89 -19.18 10.84
C LEU A 55 -4.38 -17.84 10.25
N GLY A 56 -3.64 -17.21 9.32
CA GLY A 56 -3.91 -15.86 8.82
C GLY A 56 -5.35 -15.62 8.37
N THR A 57 -5.95 -16.53 7.58
CA THR A 57 -7.37 -16.41 7.17
C THR A 57 -8.35 -16.58 8.32
N PHE A 58 -8.09 -17.49 9.26
CA PHE A 58 -8.86 -17.57 10.50
C PHE A 58 -8.72 -16.29 11.33
N LEU A 59 -7.55 -15.66 11.35
CA LEU A 59 -7.32 -14.43 12.13
C LEU A 59 -8.08 -13.24 11.52
N GLU A 60 -7.88 -12.97 10.23
CA GLU A 60 -8.60 -11.92 9.47
C GLU A 60 -10.13 -12.01 9.66
N GLN A 61 -10.70 -13.23 9.70
CA GLN A 61 -12.15 -13.44 9.70
C GLN A 61 -12.78 -13.59 11.09
N LYS A 62 -11.99 -13.75 12.18
CA LYS A 62 -12.52 -14.08 13.51
C LYS A 62 -11.86 -13.37 14.69
N LEU A 63 -10.61 -12.92 14.63
CA LEU A 63 -9.90 -12.46 15.84
C LEU A 63 -10.41 -11.14 16.41
N ASP A 64 -11.12 -10.35 15.61
CA ASP A 64 -11.94 -9.24 16.09
C ASP A 64 -12.97 -9.68 17.16
N GLN A 65 -13.47 -10.91 17.11
CA GLN A 65 -14.45 -11.45 18.06
C GLN A 65 -13.83 -11.93 19.40
N PHE A 66 -12.50 -11.99 19.50
CA PHE A 66 -11.79 -12.49 20.69
C PHE A 66 -10.98 -11.41 21.41
N VAL A 67 -10.51 -10.39 20.68
CA VAL A 67 -9.73 -9.28 21.24
C VAL A 67 -10.64 -8.09 21.54
N ASN A 68 -10.45 -7.44 22.69
CA ASN A 68 -11.14 -6.21 23.07
C ASN A 68 -10.15 -5.26 23.75
N VAL A 69 -10.44 -3.95 23.73
CA VAL A 69 -9.72 -2.95 24.52
C VAL A 69 -10.64 -2.45 25.62
N SER A 70 -10.12 -2.32 26.84
CA SER A 70 -10.85 -1.71 27.97
C SER A 70 -9.97 -0.72 28.71
N TYR A 71 -10.60 0.02 29.64
CA TYR A 71 -9.86 0.78 30.64
C TYR A 71 -9.14 -0.14 31.64
N ILE A 72 -8.01 0.33 32.18
CA ILE A 72 -7.24 -0.32 33.26
C ILE A 72 -7.94 -0.04 34.60
N GLN A 73 -8.42 -1.10 35.27
CA GLN A 73 -9.31 -0.99 36.44
C GLN A 73 -8.76 -0.16 37.60
N ASN A 74 -7.44 -0.11 37.78
CA ASN A 74 -6.80 0.63 38.88
C ASN A 74 -6.61 2.13 38.60
N ASN A 75 -6.76 2.58 37.34
CA ASN A 75 -6.60 3.97 36.95
C ASN A 75 -7.98 4.60 36.69
N VAL A 76 -8.64 5.04 37.76
CA VAL A 76 -9.98 5.64 37.73
C VAL A 76 -9.95 6.97 36.98
N LEU A 77 -10.27 6.90 35.69
CA LEU A 77 -10.62 8.04 34.85
C LEU A 77 -12.14 8.06 34.65
N ASP A 78 -12.77 9.21 34.81
CA ASP A 78 -14.13 9.42 34.32
C ASP A 78 -14.04 9.92 32.88
N GLN A 79 -14.05 8.99 31.92
CA GLN A 79 -13.93 9.36 30.50
C GLN A 79 -15.03 10.31 30.02
N SER A 80 -16.21 10.33 30.66
CA SER A 80 -17.36 11.14 30.25
C SER A 80 -17.12 12.65 30.40
N GLU A 81 -16.17 13.04 31.26
CA GLU A 81 -15.71 14.42 31.41
C GLU A 81 -14.52 14.79 30.51
N VAL A 82 -13.88 13.81 29.87
CA VAL A 82 -12.59 13.95 29.18
C VAL A 82 -12.76 13.96 27.66
N LEU A 83 -12.33 15.05 27.01
CA LEU A 83 -12.21 15.08 25.55
C LEU A 83 -11.08 14.15 25.07
N ILE A 84 -11.27 13.43 23.95
CA ILE A 84 -10.22 12.58 23.36
C ILE A 84 -8.94 13.37 23.06
N SER A 85 -9.07 14.64 22.70
CA SER A 85 -7.94 15.56 22.52
C SER A 85 -7.12 15.75 23.79
N ASN A 86 -7.74 15.84 24.98
CA ASN A 86 -7.04 15.85 26.27
C ASN A 86 -6.47 14.48 26.64
N PHE A 87 -7.22 13.40 26.38
CA PHE A 87 -6.79 12.03 26.66
C PHE A 87 -5.48 11.69 25.94
N LYS A 88 -5.44 11.87 24.62
CA LYS A 88 -4.24 11.63 23.79
C LYS A 88 -3.06 12.55 24.15
N LYS A 89 -3.33 13.79 24.56
CA LYS A 89 -2.33 14.87 24.71
C LYS A 89 -1.73 14.95 26.11
N ASN A 90 -2.49 14.61 27.15
CA ASN A 90 -2.12 14.86 28.54
C ASN A 90 -2.07 13.56 29.36
N LEU A 91 -3.07 12.68 29.20
CA LEU A 91 -3.26 11.48 30.04
C LEU A 91 -2.49 10.26 29.53
N LEU A 92 -2.27 10.17 28.20
CA LEU A 92 -1.49 9.14 27.49
C LEU A 92 -2.22 7.79 27.41
N PRO A 93 -2.60 7.33 26.20
CA PRO A 93 -3.41 6.12 26.04
C PRO A 93 -2.84 4.85 26.69
N HIS A 94 -1.52 4.66 26.72
CA HIS A 94 -0.89 3.47 27.31
C HIS A 94 -1.05 3.38 28.84
N LYS A 95 -1.39 4.48 29.53
CA LYS A 95 -1.62 4.48 30.99
C LYS A 95 -3.04 4.10 31.38
N TYR A 96 -3.95 4.05 30.40
CA TYR A 96 -5.38 3.88 30.66
C TYR A 96 -6.01 2.74 29.85
N LEU A 97 -5.42 2.29 28.73
CA LEU A 97 -5.97 1.24 27.88
C LEU A 97 -5.20 -0.08 28.01
N GLN A 98 -5.92 -1.17 28.24
CA GLN A 98 -5.41 -2.55 28.20
C GLN A 98 -6.13 -3.39 27.13
N ILE A 99 -5.43 -4.40 26.62
CA ILE A 99 -6.00 -5.45 25.77
C ILE A 99 -6.56 -6.56 26.66
N ASN A 100 -7.75 -7.05 26.34
CA ASN A 100 -8.35 -8.22 26.95
C ASN A 100 -8.62 -9.24 25.84
N VAL A 101 -8.20 -10.49 26.05
CA VAL A 101 -8.39 -11.58 25.07
C VAL A 101 -9.31 -12.63 25.68
N ASP A 102 -10.37 -12.97 24.96
CA ASP A 102 -11.24 -14.11 25.26
C ASP A 102 -10.51 -15.41 24.94
N GLN A 103 -9.67 -15.84 25.88
CA GLN A 103 -8.86 -17.04 25.78
C GLN A 103 -9.72 -18.29 25.54
N PHE A 104 -10.94 -18.36 26.09
CA PHE A 104 -11.80 -19.52 25.88
C PHE A 104 -12.29 -19.62 24.42
N LYS A 105 -12.76 -18.51 23.82
CA LYS A 105 -13.13 -18.51 22.40
C LYS A 105 -11.90 -18.79 21.52
N LEU A 106 -10.75 -18.20 21.83
CA LEU A 106 -9.51 -18.38 21.09
C LEU A 106 -9.02 -19.85 21.12
N ILE A 107 -8.93 -20.49 22.29
CA ILE A 107 -8.57 -21.91 22.45
C ILE A 107 -9.50 -22.79 21.60
N ASN A 108 -10.81 -22.63 21.75
CA ASN A 108 -11.78 -23.47 21.03
C ASN A 108 -11.69 -23.33 19.51
N ALA A 109 -11.33 -22.14 19.02
CA ALA A 109 -11.24 -21.88 17.60
C ALA A 109 -9.88 -22.27 16.99
N VAL A 110 -8.77 -22.08 17.73
CA VAL A 110 -7.44 -22.63 17.38
C VAL A 110 -7.44 -24.16 17.40
N ASN A 111 -8.15 -24.81 18.33
CA ASN A 111 -8.28 -26.27 18.36
C ASN A 111 -8.99 -26.81 17.10
N LYS A 112 -10.14 -26.23 16.72
CA LYS A 112 -10.85 -26.59 15.48
C LYS A 112 -10.00 -26.43 14.21
N LEU A 113 -9.06 -25.48 14.21
CA LEU A 113 -8.09 -25.29 13.13
C LEU A 113 -6.98 -26.33 13.18
N ASN A 114 -6.49 -26.65 14.38
CA ASN A 114 -5.52 -27.72 14.64
C ASN A 114 -6.03 -29.12 14.33
N ASP A 115 -7.35 -29.32 14.26
CA ASP A 115 -7.96 -30.58 13.82
C ASP A 115 -7.90 -30.75 12.29
N THR A 116 -7.72 -29.66 11.53
CA THR A 116 -7.49 -29.67 10.07
C THR A 116 -6.02 -29.57 9.66
N LEU A 117 -5.10 -29.48 10.63
CA LEU A 117 -3.66 -29.34 10.41
C LEU A 117 -2.90 -30.65 10.73
N ALA A 118 -1.84 -30.91 9.97
CA ALA A 118 -0.90 -32.01 10.27
C ALA A 118 -0.18 -31.79 11.62
N GLN A 119 0.32 -32.86 12.24
CA GLN A 119 0.92 -32.78 13.59
C GLN A 119 2.11 -31.81 13.68
N ASN A 120 3.02 -31.82 12.70
CA ASN A 120 4.15 -30.89 12.59
C ASN A 120 3.75 -29.48 12.10
N LYS A 121 2.45 -29.16 12.12
CA LYS A 121 1.84 -27.96 11.57
C LYS A 121 0.79 -27.34 12.50
N LYS A 122 0.66 -27.84 13.74
CA LYS A 122 -0.29 -27.30 14.72
C LYS A 122 0.18 -25.96 15.29
N ILE A 123 -0.77 -25.07 15.47
CA ILE A 123 -0.64 -23.71 16.02
C ILE A 123 -0.68 -23.81 17.54
N ASN A 124 0.31 -23.22 18.22
CA ASN A 124 0.32 -23.09 19.68
C ASN A 124 -0.31 -21.73 20.07
N ILE A 125 -1.33 -21.74 20.92
CA ILE A 125 -1.96 -20.49 21.39
C ILE A 125 -1.00 -19.61 22.22
N ASN A 126 -0.01 -20.20 22.89
CA ASN A 126 0.97 -19.44 23.68
C ASN A 126 2.00 -18.68 22.82
N ASN A 127 1.97 -18.86 21.49
CA ASN A 127 2.84 -18.18 20.53
C ASN A 127 2.23 -16.86 19.98
N PHE A 128 1.05 -16.46 20.47
CA PHE A 128 0.41 -15.19 20.11
C PHE A 128 0.83 -14.06 21.06
N SER A 129 1.08 -12.87 20.51
CA SER A 129 1.23 -11.63 21.28
C SER A 129 0.30 -10.53 20.74
N TYR A 130 -0.07 -9.59 21.63
CA TYR A 130 -1.07 -8.55 21.37
C TYR A 130 -0.52 -7.20 21.84
N GLU A 131 -0.62 -6.18 21.00
CA GLU A 131 0.06 -4.89 21.20
C GLU A 131 -0.83 -3.75 20.68
N ILE A 132 -1.01 -2.66 21.43
CA ILE A 132 -1.74 -1.49 20.92
C ILE A 132 -0.75 -0.63 20.14
N GLU A 133 -1.05 -0.34 18.86
CA GLU A 133 -0.29 0.64 18.09
C GLU A 133 -0.71 2.04 18.53
N TYR A 134 -0.23 2.46 19.71
CA TYR A 134 -0.62 3.73 20.32
C TYR A 134 -0.40 4.90 19.34
N SER A 135 0.69 4.87 18.58
CA SER A 135 1.04 5.79 17.50
C SER A 135 -0.05 6.01 16.42
N GLN A 136 -0.96 5.05 16.26
CA GLN A 136 -2.08 5.08 15.32
C GLN A 136 -3.44 5.38 16.00
N VAL A 137 -3.50 5.41 17.35
CA VAL A 137 -4.73 5.74 18.09
C VAL A 137 -5.26 7.12 17.70
N LYS A 138 -6.54 7.21 17.39
CA LYS A 138 -7.21 8.45 16.96
C LYS A 138 -8.63 8.56 17.47
N GLU A 139 -9.16 9.76 17.39
CA GLU A 139 -10.60 10.01 17.50
C GLU A 139 -11.32 9.42 16.26
N ASN A 140 -12.54 8.94 16.43
CA ASN A 140 -13.30 8.40 15.32
C ASN A 140 -13.74 9.50 14.33
N ASP A 141 -13.78 9.19 13.03
CA ASP A 141 -14.05 10.19 11.99
C ASP A 141 -15.54 10.61 11.91
N ARG A 142 -16.43 9.95 12.68
CA ARG A 142 -17.89 10.21 12.72
C ARG A 142 -18.44 10.54 14.12
N ASP A 143 -17.73 10.23 15.20
CA ASP A 143 -18.18 10.43 16.59
C ASP A 143 -17.02 10.84 17.50
N THR A 144 -17.07 12.07 18.04
CA THR A 144 -16.00 12.62 18.89
C THR A 144 -15.95 12.02 20.30
N SER A 145 -16.92 11.20 20.69
CA SER A 145 -16.93 10.41 21.94
C SER A 145 -16.25 9.04 21.83
N VAL A 146 -15.85 8.64 20.62
CA VAL A 146 -15.30 7.30 20.33
C VAL A 146 -13.84 7.37 19.92
N LEU A 147 -13.01 6.54 20.56
CA LEU A 147 -11.59 6.39 20.26
C LEU A 147 -11.37 5.14 19.40
N ASP A 148 -10.81 5.31 18.20
CA ASP A 148 -10.32 4.21 17.36
C ASP A 148 -8.93 3.79 17.86
N VAL A 149 -8.80 2.54 18.31
CA VAL A 149 -7.59 1.96 18.92
C VAL A 149 -7.11 0.75 18.10
N PRO A 150 -6.08 0.89 17.27
CA PRO A 150 -5.52 -0.23 16.52
C PRO A 150 -4.73 -1.18 17.43
N VAL A 151 -5.02 -2.47 17.31
CA VAL A 151 -4.36 -3.56 18.03
C VAL A 151 -3.66 -4.45 17.00
N ASN A 152 -2.33 -4.46 17.04
CA ASN A 152 -1.50 -5.41 16.31
C ASN A 152 -1.49 -6.74 17.06
N ILE A 153 -1.63 -7.83 16.32
CA ILE A 153 -1.69 -9.18 16.84
C ILE A 153 -0.71 -10.01 16.02
N ARG A 154 0.23 -10.65 16.71
CA ARG A 154 1.39 -11.31 16.09
C ARG A 154 1.44 -12.78 16.48
N TYR A 155 1.88 -13.64 15.57
CA TYR A 155 2.17 -15.05 15.83
C TYR A 155 3.61 -15.37 15.45
N PHE A 156 4.39 -15.84 16.42
CA PHE A 156 5.79 -16.24 16.24
C PHE A 156 6.01 -17.65 16.77
N ASP A 157 6.36 -18.59 15.89
CA ASP A 157 6.82 -19.92 16.30
C ASP A 157 8.30 -19.84 16.74
N PRO A 158 8.64 -20.11 18.01
CA PRO A 158 10.03 -20.07 18.46
C PRO A 158 10.82 -21.34 18.12
N SER A 159 10.16 -22.41 17.68
CA SER A 159 10.78 -23.73 17.45
C SER A 159 11.75 -23.75 16.28
N GLU A 160 12.57 -24.81 16.20
CA GLU A 160 13.55 -25.00 15.10
C GLU A 160 12.91 -25.07 13.71
N ASN A 161 11.60 -25.38 13.63
CA ASN A 161 10.83 -25.32 12.38
C ASN A 161 10.83 -23.89 11.78
N ASN A 162 10.94 -22.86 12.61
CA ASN A 162 11.05 -21.46 12.22
C ASN A 162 12.52 -20.96 12.29
N LYS A 163 13.44 -21.71 11.67
CA LYS A 163 14.86 -21.33 11.59
C LYS A 163 15.15 -19.93 11.02
N TRP A 164 14.22 -19.36 10.25
CA TRP A 164 14.33 -18.01 9.65
C TRP A 164 13.70 -16.90 10.52
N LYS A 165 13.20 -17.23 11.72
CA LYS A 165 12.65 -16.29 12.72
C LYS A 165 11.55 -15.37 12.19
N ARG A 166 10.73 -15.87 11.26
CA ARG A 166 9.63 -15.13 10.65
C ARG A 166 8.36 -15.19 11.51
N GLU A 167 7.63 -14.09 11.58
CA GLU A 167 6.31 -14.00 12.19
C GLU A 167 5.23 -13.61 11.17
N GLN A 168 3.99 -13.64 11.61
CA GLN A 168 2.81 -13.18 10.89
C GLN A 168 2.09 -12.16 11.78
N ASP A 169 1.85 -10.96 11.27
CA ASP A 169 1.24 -9.83 11.98
C ASP A 169 0.01 -9.29 11.24
N PHE A 170 -0.95 -8.76 11.98
CA PHE A 170 -2.16 -8.14 11.45
C PHE A 170 -2.78 -7.18 12.47
N VAL A 171 -3.46 -6.14 11.99
CA VAL A 171 -4.00 -5.06 12.84
C VAL A 171 -5.52 -5.03 12.76
N VAL A 172 -6.18 -5.05 13.94
CA VAL A 172 -7.64 -4.84 14.08
C VAL A 172 -7.92 -3.51 14.78
N ILE A 173 -8.94 -2.77 14.35
CA ILE A 173 -9.28 -1.46 14.95
C ILE A 173 -10.42 -1.64 15.94
N LYS A 174 -10.19 -1.24 17.20
CA LYS A 174 -11.14 -1.36 18.31
C LYS A 174 -11.69 0.00 18.71
N GLN A 175 -13.01 0.09 18.83
CA GLN A 175 -13.69 1.30 19.26
C GLN A 175 -13.86 1.30 20.78
N VAL A 176 -13.34 2.34 21.44
CA VAL A 176 -13.49 2.56 22.88
C VAL A 176 -14.38 3.81 23.07
N PRO A 177 -15.68 3.64 23.37
CA PRO A 177 -16.65 4.73 23.47
C PRO A 177 -16.71 5.35 24.87
N GLY A 178 -17.40 6.48 24.97
CA GLY A 178 -17.80 7.09 26.24
C GLY A 178 -16.96 8.30 26.67
N PHE A 179 -16.11 8.82 25.80
CA PHE A 179 -15.42 10.09 26.03
C PHE A 179 -16.38 11.28 25.92
N LYS A 180 -15.98 12.45 26.43
CA LYS A 180 -16.74 13.69 26.25
C LYS A 180 -16.78 14.09 24.78
N ILE A 181 -17.97 14.47 24.31
CA ILE A 181 -18.19 15.00 22.96
C ILE A 181 -17.52 16.37 22.82
N ASP A 182 -16.69 16.54 21.79
CA ASP A 182 -16.29 17.85 21.29
C ASP A 182 -17.47 18.43 20.48
N GLU A 183 -18.21 19.38 21.07
CA GLU A 183 -19.42 19.95 20.47
C GLU A 183 -19.13 20.78 19.21
N GLU A 184 -18.03 21.55 19.16
CA GLU A 184 -17.66 22.34 17.97
C GLU A 184 -17.39 21.41 16.79
N LYS A 185 -16.60 20.35 17.01
CA LYS A 185 -16.21 19.39 15.98
C LYS A 185 -17.35 18.45 15.60
N GLN A 186 -18.13 17.92 16.55
CA GLN A 186 -19.29 17.08 16.24
C GLN A 186 -20.35 17.86 15.46
N LYS A 187 -20.52 19.17 15.70
CA LYS A 187 -21.40 20.03 14.90
C LYS A 187 -20.92 20.14 13.44
N LEU A 188 -19.62 20.17 13.17
CA LEU A 188 -19.07 20.13 11.81
C LEU A 188 -19.23 18.73 11.17
N ILE A 189 -19.01 17.65 11.92
CA ILE A 189 -19.26 16.28 11.45
C ILE A 189 -20.75 16.09 11.08
N ASN A 190 -21.66 16.54 11.94
CA ASN A 190 -23.11 16.46 11.72
C ASN A 190 -23.56 17.29 10.50
N LYS A 191 -22.95 18.45 10.24
CA LYS A 191 -23.15 19.23 9.00
C LYS A 191 -22.84 18.41 7.74
N VAL A 192 -21.77 17.61 7.75
CA VAL A 192 -21.36 16.76 6.62
C VAL A 192 -22.23 15.51 6.52
N LEU A 193 -22.50 14.83 7.65
CA LEU A 193 -23.39 13.65 7.69
C LEU A 193 -24.82 13.98 7.25
N LYS A 194 -25.23 15.26 7.24
CA LYS A 194 -26.56 15.70 6.81
C LYS A 194 -26.94 15.20 5.41
N LEU A 195 -26.00 15.14 4.46
CA LEU A 195 -26.25 14.65 3.09
C LEU A 195 -26.59 13.15 3.06
N ASP A 196 -25.88 12.36 3.87
CA ASP A 196 -26.09 10.92 4.10
C ASP A 196 -27.44 10.70 4.81
N MET A 197 -27.67 11.41 5.92
CA MET A 197 -28.91 11.39 6.70
C MET A 197 -30.16 11.85 5.91
N GLN A 198 -30.03 12.77 4.96
CA GLN A 198 -31.12 13.19 4.08
C GLN A 198 -31.39 12.16 2.99
N SER A 199 -30.35 11.66 2.31
CA SER A 199 -30.51 10.71 1.20
C SER A 199 -31.17 9.38 1.62
N ASN A 200 -31.04 9.02 2.90
CA ASN A 200 -31.65 7.82 3.49
C ASN A 200 -33.09 8.05 4.03
N LYS A 201 -33.63 9.28 4.01
CA LYS A 201 -35.01 9.54 4.47
C LYS A 201 -36.04 9.23 3.39
N GLU A 202 -37.15 8.65 3.82
CA GLU A 202 -38.37 8.58 3.00
C GLU A 202 -38.89 10.01 2.75
N ASN A 203 -39.29 10.29 1.50
CA ASN A 203 -39.77 11.59 1.02
C ASN A 203 -38.74 12.75 0.97
N ALA A 204 -37.44 12.48 1.21
CA ALA A 204 -36.39 13.44 0.88
C ALA A 204 -35.98 13.35 -0.61
N GLN A 205 -35.50 14.46 -1.18
CA GLN A 205 -34.67 14.39 -2.38
C GLN A 205 -33.43 13.54 -2.05
N LYS A 206 -33.06 12.62 -2.95
CA LYS A 206 -31.91 11.74 -2.77
C LYS A 206 -30.72 12.23 -3.58
N PHE A 207 -29.52 11.94 -3.09
CA PHE A 207 -28.32 11.96 -3.93
C PHE A 207 -28.48 10.93 -5.05
N ASP A 208 -28.60 11.40 -6.29
CA ASP A 208 -28.89 10.55 -7.47
C ASP A 208 -28.37 11.18 -8.77
N PHE A 209 -28.53 10.49 -9.91
CA PHE A 209 -28.06 10.89 -11.24
C PHE A 209 -29.21 11.20 -12.21
N ASN A 210 -29.10 12.31 -12.95
CA ASN A 210 -30.05 12.73 -13.99
C ASN A 210 -29.93 11.88 -15.28
N ASP A 211 -31.06 11.51 -15.88
CA ASP A 211 -31.13 10.72 -17.12
C ASP A 211 -30.27 9.44 -17.15
N LYS A 212 -30.46 8.54 -16.17
CA LYS A 212 -29.79 7.22 -16.12
C LYS A 212 -29.93 6.44 -17.43
N SER A 213 -31.04 6.63 -18.15
CA SER A 213 -31.37 5.95 -19.42
C SER A 213 -30.35 6.19 -20.55
N LYS A 214 -29.57 7.28 -20.48
CA LYS A 214 -28.51 7.59 -21.44
C LYS A 214 -27.26 6.69 -21.28
N TYR A 215 -27.09 6.04 -20.12
CA TYR A 215 -25.84 5.37 -19.74
C TYR A 215 -26.08 3.98 -19.14
N SER A 216 -25.16 3.05 -19.41
CA SER A 216 -24.98 1.86 -18.57
C SER A 216 -24.23 2.24 -17.29
N THR A 217 -24.23 1.35 -16.29
CA THR A 217 -23.45 1.57 -15.05
C THR A 217 -21.95 1.73 -15.32
N LEU A 218 -21.38 0.92 -16.22
CA LEU A 218 -19.96 0.99 -16.57
C LEU A 218 -19.62 2.24 -17.39
N SER A 219 -20.42 2.59 -18.40
CA SER A 219 -20.18 3.80 -19.22
C SER A 219 -20.30 5.09 -18.40
N PHE A 220 -21.19 5.16 -17.41
CA PHE A 220 -21.25 6.30 -16.49
C PHE A 220 -20.02 6.40 -15.57
N VAL A 221 -19.55 5.26 -15.04
CA VAL A 221 -18.29 5.19 -14.27
C VAL A 221 -17.10 5.66 -15.12
N LYS A 222 -17.03 5.23 -16.39
CA LYS A 222 -16.01 5.66 -17.35
C LYS A 222 -16.10 7.15 -17.71
N LEU A 223 -17.31 7.72 -17.82
CA LEU A 223 -17.52 9.16 -18.02
C LEU A 223 -16.96 9.98 -16.84
N LEU A 224 -17.25 9.60 -15.60
CA LEU A 224 -16.78 10.31 -14.41
C LEU A 224 -15.26 10.16 -14.19
N ARG A 225 -14.70 8.98 -14.50
CA ARG A 225 -13.25 8.70 -14.47
C ARG A 225 -12.49 9.24 -15.70
N SER A 226 -13.17 9.84 -16.68
CA SER A 226 -12.57 10.31 -17.94
C SER A 226 -11.44 11.33 -17.74
N LYS A 227 -10.52 11.39 -18.69
CA LYS A 227 -9.40 12.35 -18.70
C LYS A 227 -9.70 13.54 -19.60
N GLU A 228 -9.31 14.74 -19.17
CA GLU A 228 -9.25 15.94 -20.00
C GLU A 228 -7.80 16.28 -20.36
N LYS A 229 -7.58 16.76 -21.60
CA LYS A 229 -6.26 17.15 -22.11
C LYS A 229 -6.18 18.66 -22.21
N ILE A 230 -5.16 19.25 -21.58
CA ILE A 230 -4.95 20.71 -21.54
C ILE A 230 -3.65 21.02 -22.26
N SER A 231 -3.73 21.72 -23.40
CA SER A 231 -2.56 22.11 -24.20
C SER A 231 -1.77 23.22 -23.52
N TYR A 232 -0.44 23.15 -23.61
CA TYR A 232 0.48 24.14 -23.03
C TYR A 232 1.77 24.29 -23.84
N LYS A 233 2.36 25.50 -23.82
CA LYS A 233 3.75 25.76 -24.19
C LYS A 233 4.66 25.62 -22.97
N GLU A 234 5.85 25.06 -23.17
CA GLU A 234 6.79 24.79 -22.07
C GLU A 234 7.74 25.96 -21.85
N SER A 235 7.71 26.53 -20.64
CA SER A 235 8.22 27.87 -20.29
C SER A 235 9.75 28.09 -20.38
N LEU A 236 10.51 27.12 -20.89
CA LEU A 236 11.99 27.13 -20.98
C LEU A 236 12.50 26.88 -22.41
N VAL A 237 11.62 26.82 -23.41
CA VAL A 237 11.98 26.63 -24.82
C VAL A 237 11.73 27.95 -25.57
N PRO A 238 12.66 28.43 -26.44
CA PRO A 238 12.42 29.59 -27.29
C PRO A 238 11.13 29.42 -28.09
N GLU A 239 10.34 30.49 -28.26
CA GLU A 239 8.97 30.37 -28.75
C GLU A 239 8.88 29.74 -30.15
N GLU A 240 9.85 30.03 -31.03
CA GLU A 240 10.04 29.43 -32.36
C GLU A 240 10.24 27.90 -32.35
N GLN A 241 10.63 27.33 -31.21
CA GLN A 241 10.84 25.89 -31.00
C GLN A 241 9.78 25.26 -30.10
N THR A 242 8.78 26.03 -29.63
CA THR A 242 7.70 25.50 -28.77
C THR A 242 6.78 24.56 -29.56
N LYS A 243 6.88 23.25 -29.28
CA LYS A 243 5.83 22.28 -29.64
C LYS A 243 4.79 22.25 -28.54
N ASP A 244 3.51 22.26 -28.92
CA ASP A 244 2.41 22.07 -27.98
C ASP A 244 2.57 20.73 -27.23
N LYS A 245 2.46 20.80 -25.91
CA LYS A 245 2.42 19.63 -25.02
C LYS A 245 1.06 19.56 -24.34
N THR A 246 0.68 18.36 -23.92
CA THR A 246 -0.60 18.13 -23.23
C THR A 246 -0.36 17.69 -21.79
N LEU A 247 -1.08 18.33 -20.86
CA LEU A 247 -1.29 17.88 -19.50
C LEU A 247 -2.57 17.03 -19.46
N GLU A 248 -2.57 15.89 -18.78
CA GLU A 248 -3.74 14.99 -18.71
C GLU A 248 -4.22 14.86 -17.27
N LYS A 249 -5.45 15.30 -16.99
CA LYS A 249 -6.07 15.29 -15.65
C LYS A 249 -7.40 14.56 -15.65
N THR A 250 -7.93 14.14 -14.50
CA THR A 250 -9.28 13.57 -14.43
C THR A 250 -10.33 14.68 -14.50
N LYS A 251 -11.32 14.52 -15.37
CA LYS A 251 -12.29 15.56 -15.72
C LYS A 251 -13.28 15.91 -14.60
N PHE A 252 -13.64 14.96 -13.74
CA PHE A 252 -14.68 15.17 -12.71
C PHE A 252 -14.29 14.75 -11.30
N LEU A 253 -13.38 13.77 -11.14
CA LEU A 253 -12.83 13.44 -9.83
C LEU A 253 -12.08 14.63 -9.22
N ASP A 254 -12.15 14.76 -7.89
CA ASP A 254 -11.64 15.86 -7.07
C ASP A 254 -12.33 17.24 -7.27
N LYS A 255 -13.31 17.36 -8.17
CA LYS A 255 -14.18 18.56 -8.27
C LYS A 255 -15.32 18.48 -7.24
N ASN A 256 -15.82 19.63 -6.78
CA ASN A 256 -17.03 19.67 -5.96
C ASN A 256 -18.21 19.15 -6.81
N ILE A 257 -19.07 18.34 -6.21
CA ILE A 257 -20.23 17.72 -6.84
C ILE A 257 -21.20 18.74 -7.46
N GLN A 258 -21.22 19.98 -6.96
CA GLN A 258 -21.97 21.11 -7.51
C GLN A 258 -21.38 21.68 -8.81
N ASP A 259 -20.08 21.45 -9.08
CA ASP A 259 -19.38 21.88 -10.29
C ASP A 259 -19.39 20.82 -11.41
N ILE A 260 -19.99 19.65 -11.17
CA ILE A 260 -19.95 18.50 -12.08
C ILE A 260 -21.18 18.53 -13.01
N PHE A 261 -21.05 19.26 -14.11
CA PHE A 261 -22.07 19.42 -15.15
C PHE A 261 -21.72 18.71 -16.46
N LEU A 262 -22.75 18.31 -17.20
CA LEU A 262 -22.68 18.10 -18.65
C LEU A 262 -22.94 19.42 -19.38
N VAL A 263 -22.49 19.50 -20.63
CA VAL A 263 -22.80 20.61 -21.54
C VAL A 263 -23.54 20.01 -22.74
N ASP A 264 -24.70 20.55 -23.07
CA ASP A 264 -25.46 20.11 -24.24
C ASP A 264 -24.93 20.74 -25.55
N GLN A 265 -25.50 20.35 -26.68
CA GLN A 265 -25.16 20.87 -28.00
C GLN A 265 -25.44 22.37 -28.19
N ASN A 266 -26.19 23.00 -27.29
CA ASN A 266 -26.50 24.43 -27.28
C ASN A 266 -25.61 25.22 -26.29
N GLY A 267 -24.67 24.55 -25.61
CA GLY A 267 -23.83 25.15 -24.58
C GLY A 267 -24.49 25.26 -23.20
N LYS A 268 -25.73 24.76 -23.02
CA LYS A 268 -26.41 24.75 -21.73
C LYS A 268 -25.69 23.78 -20.80
N LYS A 269 -25.30 24.26 -19.61
CA LYS A 269 -24.83 23.41 -18.52
C LYS A 269 -26.02 22.74 -17.83
N ASP A 270 -25.92 21.45 -17.55
CA ASP A 270 -26.89 20.70 -16.76
C ASP A 270 -26.17 19.86 -15.70
N LEU A 271 -26.69 19.85 -14.46
CA LEU A 271 -26.00 19.24 -13.33
C LEU A 271 -26.14 17.72 -13.40
N ILE A 272 -25.02 16.99 -13.34
CA ILE A 272 -25.04 15.51 -13.41
C ILE A 272 -25.83 14.96 -12.23
N PHE A 273 -25.56 15.46 -11.02
CA PHE A 273 -26.12 14.92 -9.79
C PHE A 273 -27.32 15.73 -9.29
N ASN A 274 -28.37 15.01 -8.89
CA ASN A 274 -29.41 15.56 -8.02
C ASN A 274 -28.88 15.60 -6.60
N LEU A 275 -28.95 16.77 -5.98
CA LEU A 275 -28.38 17.05 -4.66
C LEU A 275 -29.48 17.57 -3.73
N PRO A 276 -29.60 17.03 -2.50
CA PRO A 276 -30.28 17.69 -1.39
C PRO A 276 -29.67 19.07 -1.08
N THR A 277 -30.38 19.91 -0.31
CA THR A 277 -29.87 21.21 0.14
C THR A 277 -28.60 21.04 0.98
N ILE A 278 -27.48 21.52 0.45
CA ILE A 278 -26.16 21.53 1.10
C ILE A 278 -26.07 22.74 2.04
N ASP A 279 -25.57 22.53 3.26
CA ASP A 279 -25.38 23.59 4.26
C ASP A 279 -24.17 24.48 3.92
N GLU A 280 -24.29 25.76 4.27
CA GLU A 280 -23.22 26.74 4.05
C GLU A 280 -21.92 26.34 4.77
N GLY A 281 -20.79 26.51 4.08
CA GLY A 281 -19.46 26.11 4.56
C GLY A 281 -19.15 24.61 4.40
N VAL A 282 -20.01 23.84 3.73
CA VAL A 282 -19.78 22.42 3.43
C VAL A 282 -19.56 22.21 1.94
N ASN A 283 -18.49 21.50 1.58
CA ASN A 283 -18.18 21.06 0.22
C ASN A 283 -18.22 19.54 0.14
N TYR A 284 -18.62 18.99 -1.01
CA TYR A 284 -18.60 17.55 -1.25
C TYR A 284 -17.85 17.26 -2.54
N TYR A 285 -16.67 16.65 -2.45
CA TYR A 285 -15.80 16.37 -3.59
C TYR A 285 -15.99 14.93 -4.08
N LEU A 286 -16.02 14.71 -5.40
CA LEU A 286 -16.12 13.36 -5.97
C LEU A 286 -14.80 12.61 -5.83
N LYS A 287 -14.69 11.76 -4.80
CA LYS A 287 -13.46 11.04 -4.42
C LYS A 287 -13.26 9.73 -5.17
N ASP A 288 -14.32 8.95 -5.35
CA ASP A 288 -14.29 7.70 -6.12
C ASP A 288 -15.67 7.36 -6.69
N VAL A 289 -15.69 6.56 -7.76
CA VAL A 289 -16.88 5.99 -8.37
C VAL A 289 -16.54 4.68 -9.07
N LYS A 290 -17.33 3.63 -8.81
CA LYS A 290 -17.19 2.28 -9.38
C LYS A 290 -18.56 1.62 -9.58
N VAL A 291 -18.66 0.67 -10.51
CA VAL A 291 -19.82 -0.25 -10.54
C VAL A 291 -19.78 -1.09 -9.26
N ALA A 292 -20.93 -1.37 -8.67
CA ALA A 292 -20.96 -2.04 -7.37
C ALA A 292 -20.39 -3.47 -7.42
N ASP A 293 -19.73 -3.87 -6.34
CA ASP A 293 -19.08 -5.18 -6.25
C ASP A 293 -20.08 -6.35 -6.11
N ASP A 294 -21.26 -6.11 -5.51
CA ASP A 294 -22.34 -7.08 -5.30
C ASP A 294 -23.38 -7.15 -6.44
N ASP A 295 -23.56 -6.06 -7.18
CA ASP A 295 -24.64 -5.92 -8.16
C ASP A 295 -24.29 -4.95 -9.29
N PHE A 296 -24.04 -5.48 -10.49
CA PHE A 296 -23.61 -4.68 -11.63
C PHE A 296 -24.67 -3.68 -12.14
N SER A 297 -25.91 -3.76 -11.64
CA SER A 297 -26.99 -2.80 -11.88
C SER A 297 -26.92 -1.53 -11.02
N LYS A 298 -25.96 -1.45 -10.09
CA LYS A 298 -25.75 -0.33 -9.16
C LYS A 298 -24.37 0.33 -9.36
N ILE A 299 -24.24 1.55 -8.88
CA ILE A 299 -23.00 2.34 -8.86
C ILE A 299 -22.72 2.76 -7.43
N GLU A 300 -21.53 2.44 -6.92
CA GLU A 300 -21.00 2.96 -5.67
C GLU A 300 -20.26 4.27 -5.93
N ILE A 301 -20.65 5.34 -5.25
CA ILE A 301 -20.00 6.65 -5.29
C ILE A 301 -19.49 6.99 -3.89
N THR A 302 -18.23 7.40 -3.80
CA THR A 302 -17.66 7.96 -2.57
C THR A 302 -17.46 9.46 -2.75
N LEU A 303 -18.13 10.26 -1.92
CA LEU A 303 -17.89 11.69 -1.80
C LEU A 303 -17.03 11.96 -0.56
N ARG A 304 -16.03 12.84 -0.66
CA ARG A 304 -15.40 13.43 0.52
C ARG A 304 -16.17 14.69 0.89
N GLY A 305 -16.91 14.63 1.99
CA GLY A 305 -17.56 15.79 2.57
C GLY A 305 -16.60 16.52 3.50
N VAL A 306 -16.46 17.84 3.33
CA VAL A 306 -15.56 18.71 4.10
C VAL A 306 -16.33 19.93 4.61
N ALA A 307 -16.33 20.14 5.93
CA ALA A 307 -16.86 21.34 6.57
C ALA A 307 -15.75 22.05 7.36
N VAL A 308 -15.64 23.36 7.20
CA VAL A 308 -14.64 24.19 7.91
C VAL A 308 -15.35 25.12 8.88
N GLY A 309 -14.83 25.22 10.10
CA GLY A 309 -15.28 26.15 11.15
C GLY A 309 -14.19 27.14 11.55
N GLU A 310 -14.40 27.79 12.70
CA GLU A 310 -13.43 28.75 13.25
C GLU A 310 -12.12 28.09 13.68
N LYS A 311 -11.07 28.89 13.88
CA LYS A 311 -9.77 28.48 14.47
C LYS A 311 -9.03 27.35 13.70
N ASN A 312 -9.44 27.06 12.47
CA ASN A 312 -9.05 25.91 11.65
C ASN A 312 -9.59 24.55 12.13
N ASN A 313 -10.67 24.52 12.93
CA ASN A 313 -11.44 23.30 13.16
C ASN A 313 -12.13 22.87 11.86
N PHE A 314 -12.09 21.57 11.54
CA PHE A 314 -12.74 21.01 10.36
C PHE A 314 -13.27 19.60 10.63
N ALA A 315 -14.24 19.18 9.81
CA ALA A 315 -14.62 17.78 9.65
C ALA A 315 -14.37 17.37 8.19
N SER A 316 -13.75 16.21 7.98
CA SER A 316 -13.52 15.63 6.65
C SER A 316 -13.72 14.12 6.69
N LEU A 317 -14.79 13.64 6.04
CA LEU A 317 -15.20 12.24 6.08
C LEU A 317 -15.68 11.74 4.72
N ASP A 318 -15.53 10.44 4.52
CA ASP A 318 -16.06 9.74 3.35
C ASP A 318 -17.54 9.39 3.57
N LEU A 319 -18.36 9.73 2.58
CA LEU A 319 -19.77 9.35 2.47
C LEU A 319 -19.92 8.42 1.27
N HIS A 320 -20.57 7.27 1.47
CA HIS A 320 -20.71 6.23 0.45
C HIS A 320 -22.18 6.11 0.04
N PHE A 321 -22.46 6.38 -1.24
CA PHE A 321 -23.80 6.33 -1.81
C PHE A 321 -23.89 5.20 -2.83
N THR A 322 -25.03 4.51 -2.86
CA THR A 322 -25.34 3.50 -3.87
C THR A 322 -26.46 4.01 -4.77
N ILE A 323 -26.12 4.38 -6.00
CA ILE A 323 -27.10 4.76 -7.03
C ILE A 323 -27.56 3.49 -7.76
N ALA A 324 -28.88 3.34 -7.90
CA ALA A 324 -29.51 2.22 -8.61
C ALA A 324 -30.58 2.71 -9.58
N SER A 325 -31.04 1.82 -10.45
CA SER A 325 -32.26 2.04 -11.24
C SER A 325 -33.49 2.02 -10.33
N ASP A 326 -34.42 2.95 -10.54
CA ASP A 326 -35.72 3.01 -9.88
C ASP A 326 -36.86 2.79 -10.91
N ASN A 327 -38.12 3.04 -10.54
CA ASN A 327 -39.25 2.81 -11.44
C ASN A 327 -39.31 3.81 -12.61
N ASN A 328 -38.85 5.05 -12.39
CA ASN A 328 -39.02 6.18 -13.31
C ASN A 328 -37.72 6.52 -14.05
N ASN A 329 -36.56 6.28 -13.43
CA ASN A 329 -35.23 6.57 -13.95
C ASN A 329 -34.37 5.29 -13.86
N LYS A 330 -34.04 4.70 -15.02
CA LYS A 330 -33.37 3.39 -15.13
C LYS A 330 -32.09 3.51 -15.94
N PHE A 331 -31.01 2.86 -15.50
CA PHE A 331 -29.81 2.70 -16.31
C PHE A 331 -30.12 1.90 -17.58
N LYS A 332 -29.40 2.19 -18.65
CA LYS A 332 -29.34 1.31 -19.82
C LYS A 332 -28.73 -0.03 -19.41
N ASN A 333 -29.21 -1.13 -20.00
CA ASN A 333 -28.57 -2.43 -19.85
C ASN A 333 -27.10 -2.36 -20.30
N LEU A 334 -26.23 -3.09 -19.58
CA LEU A 334 -24.86 -3.35 -20.00
C LEU A 334 -24.85 -4.08 -21.35
N THR A 335 -23.86 -3.80 -22.21
CA THR A 335 -23.57 -4.69 -23.35
C THR A 335 -22.85 -5.95 -22.87
N ASP A 336 -22.80 -6.99 -23.70
CA ASP A 336 -22.04 -8.22 -23.40
C ASP A 336 -20.54 -7.94 -23.16
N GLU A 337 -19.98 -6.94 -23.87
CA GLU A 337 -18.61 -6.49 -23.68
C GLU A 337 -18.41 -5.81 -22.31
N GLU A 338 -19.32 -4.91 -21.92
CA GLU A 338 -19.28 -4.24 -20.62
C GLU A 338 -19.49 -5.24 -19.46
N PHE A 339 -20.39 -6.21 -19.65
CA PHE A 339 -20.62 -7.30 -18.70
C PHE A 339 -19.39 -8.20 -18.56
N LEU A 340 -18.71 -8.51 -19.68
CA LEU A 340 -17.47 -9.28 -19.69
C LEU A 340 -16.30 -8.53 -19.05
N GLU A 341 -16.21 -7.21 -19.24
CA GLU A 341 -15.22 -6.34 -18.58
C GLU A 341 -15.43 -6.32 -17.06
N LEU A 342 -16.66 -6.11 -16.59
CA LEU A 342 -17.01 -6.18 -15.18
C LEU A 342 -16.77 -7.57 -14.59
N SER A 343 -17.13 -8.64 -15.32
CA SER A 343 -16.88 -10.01 -14.88
C SER A 343 -15.39 -10.30 -14.70
N LYS A 344 -14.51 -9.70 -15.52
CA LYS A 344 -13.05 -9.76 -15.32
C LYS A 344 -12.58 -8.92 -14.13
N GLU A 345 -13.11 -7.71 -13.95
CA GLU A 345 -12.75 -6.82 -12.84
C GLU A 345 -13.13 -7.45 -11.48
N LYS A 346 -14.39 -7.84 -11.32
CA LYS A 346 -15.02 -8.24 -10.04
C LYS A 346 -14.67 -9.65 -9.55
N LEU A 347 -13.66 -10.28 -10.13
CA LEU A 347 -13.11 -11.57 -9.68
C LEU A 347 -11.88 -11.38 -8.79
N ASN A 348 -12.02 -11.80 -7.53
CA ASN A 348 -10.91 -11.97 -6.59
C ASN A 348 -10.23 -13.31 -6.87
N VAL A 349 -8.97 -13.29 -7.28
CA VAL A 349 -8.12 -14.49 -7.39
C VAL A 349 -7.03 -14.38 -6.35
N ARG A 350 -6.85 -15.43 -5.56
CA ARG A 350 -5.83 -15.53 -4.50
C ARG A 350 -5.00 -16.78 -4.72
N LEU A 351 -3.79 -16.79 -4.21
CA LEU A 351 -3.03 -18.02 -4.04
C LEU A 351 -3.54 -18.72 -2.78
N LYS A 352 -3.77 -20.03 -2.86
CA LYS A 352 -4.03 -20.88 -1.69
C LYS A 352 -2.78 -20.91 -0.80
N ASN A 353 -2.95 -21.31 0.45
CA ASN A 353 -1.83 -21.50 1.38
C ASN A 353 -1.02 -20.22 1.70
N HIS A 354 -1.63 -19.02 1.58
CA HIS A 354 -0.99 -17.68 1.71
C HIS A 354 0.41 -17.64 1.10
N LEU A 355 0.58 -18.26 -0.07
CA LEU A 355 1.76 -18.03 -0.89
C LEU A 355 1.67 -16.57 -1.33
N SER A 356 2.49 -15.69 -0.74
CA SER A 356 2.52 -14.29 -1.15
C SER A 356 2.81 -14.21 -2.65
N PHE A 357 2.09 -13.33 -3.37
CA PHE A 357 2.33 -13.10 -4.79
C PHE A 357 3.77 -12.63 -5.07
N ILE A 358 4.44 -12.00 -4.08
CA ILE A 358 5.87 -11.69 -4.14
C ILE A 358 6.70 -12.98 -4.10
N ASN A 359 6.35 -13.89 -3.18
CA ASN A 359 7.16 -15.03 -2.77
C ASN A 359 6.77 -16.35 -3.47
N TYR A 360 6.04 -16.30 -4.58
CA TYR A 360 5.52 -17.46 -5.28
C TYR A 360 6.36 -17.82 -6.54
N PRO A 361 6.62 -19.11 -6.81
CA PRO A 361 7.32 -19.55 -8.03
C PRO A 361 6.35 -19.59 -9.22
N TRP A 362 6.23 -18.46 -9.93
CA TRP A 362 5.27 -18.30 -11.03
C TRP A 362 5.56 -19.22 -12.23
N ASP A 363 6.82 -19.62 -12.45
CA ASP A 363 7.19 -20.65 -13.43
C ASP A 363 6.53 -22.02 -13.13
N LYS A 364 6.26 -22.32 -11.87
CA LYS A 364 5.68 -23.60 -11.41
C LYS A 364 4.17 -23.57 -11.24
N ALA A 365 3.55 -22.40 -11.42
CA ALA A 365 2.11 -22.21 -11.24
C ALA A 365 1.25 -23.29 -11.92
N ASN A 366 0.27 -23.80 -11.17
CA ASN A 366 -0.75 -24.76 -11.60
C ASN A 366 -2.14 -24.37 -11.07
N VAL A 367 -3.21 -24.97 -11.60
CA VAL A 367 -4.61 -24.61 -11.28
C VAL A 367 -4.93 -24.77 -9.78
N ASN A 368 -4.36 -25.78 -9.11
CA ASN A 368 -4.65 -26.06 -7.72
C ASN A 368 -4.01 -25.05 -6.76
N ASP A 369 -3.02 -24.27 -7.20
CA ASP A 369 -2.39 -23.22 -6.39
C ASP A 369 -3.29 -22.00 -6.18
N PHE A 370 -4.36 -21.86 -6.97
CA PHE A 370 -5.22 -20.67 -6.97
C PHE A 370 -6.62 -20.96 -6.41
N GLU A 371 -7.15 -20.00 -5.66
CA GLU A 371 -8.57 -19.86 -5.32
C GLU A 371 -9.16 -18.70 -6.13
N ILE A 372 -10.40 -18.84 -6.58
CA ILE A 372 -11.13 -17.79 -7.28
C ILE A 372 -12.53 -17.61 -6.68
N THR A 373 -12.90 -16.36 -6.41
CA THR A 373 -14.24 -16.00 -5.96
C THR A 373 -14.77 -14.79 -6.71
N SER A 374 -16.05 -14.86 -7.10
CA SER A 374 -16.81 -13.69 -7.55
C SER A 374 -17.12 -12.81 -6.34
N LYS A 375 -16.90 -11.50 -6.45
CA LYS A 375 -17.44 -10.53 -5.48
C LYS A 375 -18.97 -10.47 -5.51
N ASN A 376 -19.56 -10.78 -6.66
CA ASN A 376 -20.99 -10.81 -6.88
C ASN A 376 -21.53 -12.23 -6.67
N SER A 377 -22.27 -12.45 -5.58
CA SER A 377 -22.80 -13.76 -5.17
C SER A 377 -23.85 -14.38 -6.13
N LYS A 378 -24.32 -13.61 -7.13
CA LYS A 378 -25.14 -14.13 -8.22
C LYS A 378 -24.33 -14.99 -9.21
N TYR A 379 -23.00 -15.03 -9.11
CA TYR A 379 -22.13 -15.77 -10.02
C TYR A 379 -21.06 -16.60 -9.30
N ASN A 380 -20.71 -17.73 -9.89
CA ASN A 380 -19.58 -18.58 -9.52
C ASN A 380 -18.50 -18.49 -10.60
N ALA A 381 -17.27 -18.77 -10.18
CA ALA A 381 -16.11 -18.81 -11.05
C ALA A 381 -15.27 -20.06 -10.76
N SER A 382 -14.62 -20.58 -11.79
CA SER A 382 -13.67 -21.69 -11.67
C SER A 382 -12.53 -21.50 -12.65
N ILE A 383 -11.32 -21.91 -12.27
CA ILE A 383 -10.13 -21.87 -13.13
C ILE A 383 -10.08 -23.19 -13.88
N VAL A 384 -10.07 -23.12 -15.21
CA VAL A 384 -10.04 -24.30 -16.09
C VAL A 384 -8.61 -24.76 -16.34
N GLN A 385 -7.71 -23.80 -16.61
CA GLN A 385 -6.30 -24.07 -16.92
C GLN A 385 -5.44 -22.81 -16.70
N VAL A 386 -4.13 -23.03 -16.50
CA VAL A 386 -3.11 -21.98 -16.63
C VAL A 386 -2.65 -21.95 -18.09
N LEU A 387 -2.89 -20.85 -18.78
CA LEU A 387 -2.58 -20.65 -20.20
C LEU A 387 -1.12 -20.27 -20.44
N GLU A 388 -0.64 -19.28 -19.68
CA GLU A 388 0.71 -18.72 -19.74
C GLU A 388 1.19 -18.50 -18.30
N LYS A 389 2.50 -18.58 -18.05
CA LYS A 389 3.09 -18.33 -16.73
C LYS A 389 4.57 -17.96 -16.83
N SER A 390 5.04 -17.04 -15.98
CA SER A 390 6.42 -16.54 -16.01
C SER A 390 6.89 -16.01 -14.66
N GLN A 391 8.09 -16.42 -14.25
CA GLN A 391 8.80 -15.87 -13.08
C GLN A 391 9.43 -14.49 -13.36
N GLU A 392 9.69 -14.16 -14.63
CA GLU A 392 10.19 -12.85 -15.02
C GLU A 392 9.15 -11.77 -14.74
N THR A 393 7.94 -11.93 -15.32
CA THR A 393 6.79 -11.03 -15.13
C THR A 393 5.99 -11.33 -13.86
N ARG A 394 6.45 -12.29 -13.02
CA ARG A 394 5.84 -12.72 -11.75
C ARG A 394 4.30 -12.85 -11.83
N SER A 395 3.84 -13.59 -12.86
CA SER A 395 2.41 -13.69 -13.21
C SER A 395 2.06 -14.98 -13.96
N ALA A 396 0.77 -15.32 -13.93
CA ALA A 396 0.13 -16.39 -14.68
C ALA A 396 -1.19 -15.93 -15.29
N LYS A 397 -1.51 -16.41 -16.49
CA LYS A 397 -2.74 -16.14 -17.23
C LYS A 397 -3.67 -17.31 -17.08
N LEU A 398 -4.82 -17.10 -16.45
CA LEU A 398 -5.77 -18.15 -16.09
C LEU A 398 -6.94 -18.13 -17.08
N ALA A 399 -7.30 -19.30 -17.60
CA ALA A 399 -8.60 -19.49 -18.25
C ALA A 399 -9.66 -19.69 -17.16
N ILE A 400 -10.69 -18.85 -17.16
CA ILE A 400 -11.76 -18.83 -16.17
C ILE A 400 -13.06 -19.19 -16.86
N LYS A 401 -13.85 -20.06 -16.21
CA LYS A 401 -15.26 -20.31 -16.49
C LYS A 401 -16.10 -19.55 -15.47
N PHE A 402 -17.02 -18.73 -15.95
CA PHE A 402 -17.91 -17.87 -15.14
C PHE A 402 -19.38 -18.26 -15.41
N THR A 403 -20.17 -18.44 -14.36
CA THR A 403 -21.52 -19.03 -14.42
C THR A 403 -22.49 -18.35 -13.46
N ASN A 404 -23.77 -18.23 -13.84
CA ASN A 404 -24.84 -17.76 -12.96
C ASN A 404 -25.17 -18.82 -11.89
N ASN A 405 -25.42 -18.37 -10.65
CA ASN A 405 -25.73 -19.22 -9.50
C ASN A 405 -27.22 -19.52 -9.37
N LYS A 406 -28.09 -18.73 -10.00
CA LYS A 406 -29.52 -19.08 -10.11
C LYS A 406 -29.69 -20.15 -11.20
N GLN A 407 -30.54 -21.14 -10.90
CA GLN A 407 -30.76 -22.35 -11.71
C GLN A 407 -31.49 -22.08 -13.04
N ASN A 408 -30.87 -21.31 -13.93
CA ASN A 408 -31.32 -21.16 -15.32
C ASN A 408 -30.22 -21.74 -16.23
N PRO A 409 -30.15 -23.08 -16.38
CA PRO A 409 -29.06 -23.78 -17.09
C PRO A 409 -29.03 -23.51 -18.61
N SER A 410 -29.95 -22.68 -19.10
CA SER A 410 -30.01 -22.13 -20.46
C SER A 410 -29.08 -20.92 -20.69
N GLN A 411 -28.45 -20.37 -19.65
CA GLN A 411 -27.37 -19.40 -19.81
C GLN A 411 -26.02 -20.11 -19.96
N GLU A 412 -25.46 -20.07 -21.17
CA GLU A 412 -24.14 -20.62 -21.48
C GLU A 412 -23.03 -20.05 -20.56
N PRO A 413 -22.11 -20.90 -20.06
CA PRO A 413 -20.95 -20.44 -19.29
C PRO A 413 -20.04 -19.52 -20.12
N ILE A 414 -19.70 -18.38 -19.53
CA ILE A 414 -18.80 -17.41 -20.16
C ILE A 414 -17.35 -17.80 -19.86
N TYR A 415 -16.52 -17.91 -20.89
CA TYR A 415 -15.09 -18.24 -20.75
C TYR A 415 -14.22 -17.02 -21.10
N PHE A 416 -13.20 -16.75 -20.29
CA PHE A 416 -12.22 -15.71 -20.59
C PHE A 416 -10.86 -15.94 -19.92
N ALA A 417 -9.83 -15.29 -20.46
CA ALA A 417 -8.54 -15.18 -19.79
C ALA A 417 -8.50 -14.00 -18.80
N LYS A 418 -7.89 -14.19 -17.62
CA LYS A 418 -7.47 -13.12 -16.71
C LYS A 418 -6.01 -13.37 -16.29
N THR A 419 -5.16 -12.36 -16.42
CA THR A 419 -3.82 -12.40 -15.83
C THR A 419 -3.92 -12.11 -14.33
N VAL A 420 -3.21 -12.91 -13.54
CA VAL A 420 -3.01 -12.74 -12.10
C VAL A 420 -1.52 -12.81 -11.81
N GLY A 421 -1.06 -12.13 -10.77
CA GLY A 421 0.37 -11.94 -10.54
C GLY A 421 0.62 -10.81 -9.57
N LEU A 422 1.88 -10.45 -9.38
CA LEU A 422 2.15 -9.10 -8.91
C LEU A 422 1.57 -8.10 -9.93
N PRO A 423 0.92 -7.01 -9.47
CA PRO A 423 0.66 -5.88 -10.33
C PRO A 423 1.97 -5.35 -10.94
N LYS A 424 1.83 -4.61 -12.05
CA LYS A 424 3.00 -4.03 -12.71
C LYS A 424 3.66 -3.02 -11.77
N HIS A 425 4.95 -3.24 -11.49
CA HIS A 425 5.74 -2.46 -10.54
C HIS A 425 7.10 -2.12 -11.16
N LEU A 426 7.79 -1.15 -10.56
CA LEU A 426 9.03 -0.62 -11.11
C LEU A 426 10.25 -1.34 -10.57
N GLU A 427 11.16 -1.69 -11.48
CA GLU A 427 12.41 -2.37 -11.15
C GLU A 427 13.52 -1.35 -10.92
N LEU A 428 14.03 -1.32 -9.69
CA LEU A 428 15.13 -0.45 -9.28
C LEU A 428 16.50 -1.13 -9.41
N PHE A 429 16.55 -2.46 -9.23
CA PHE A 429 17.75 -3.29 -9.24
C PHE A 429 17.94 -4.00 -10.59
N ASN A 430 19.18 -4.31 -10.96
CA ASN A 430 19.49 -4.90 -12.26
C ASN A 430 19.25 -6.43 -12.32
N ARG A 431 18.42 -6.92 -13.25
CA ARG A 431 18.24 -8.36 -13.54
C ARG A 431 19.22 -8.94 -14.57
N GLU A 432 20.12 -8.15 -15.17
CA GLU A 432 20.99 -8.62 -16.27
C GLU A 432 22.23 -9.38 -15.81
N ASP A 433 22.76 -9.11 -14.61
CA ASP A 433 23.82 -9.94 -14.02
C ASP A 433 23.21 -11.24 -13.50
N SER A 434 23.74 -12.38 -13.95
CA SER A 434 23.32 -13.72 -13.52
C SER A 434 23.25 -13.94 -12.00
N ALA A 435 24.18 -13.39 -11.21
CA ALA A 435 24.19 -13.59 -9.76
C ALA A 435 23.08 -12.76 -9.09
N THR A 436 22.96 -11.48 -9.47
CA THR A 436 21.86 -10.61 -9.04
C THR A 436 20.51 -11.12 -9.55
N ALA A 437 20.45 -11.74 -10.74
CA ALA A 437 19.26 -12.34 -11.32
C ALA A 437 18.80 -13.59 -10.55
N GLU A 438 19.72 -14.50 -10.21
CA GLU A 438 19.40 -15.66 -9.37
C GLU A 438 18.86 -15.20 -8.01
N LYS A 439 19.50 -14.19 -7.39
CA LYS A 439 19.04 -13.59 -6.14
C LYS A 439 17.69 -12.86 -6.27
N LEU A 440 17.45 -12.09 -7.34
CA LEU A 440 16.17 -11.42 -7.63
C LEU A 440 15.04 -12.39 -8.00
N ASN A 441 15.37 -13.57 -8.52
CA ASN A 441 14.41 -14.62 -8.85
C ASN A 441 14.14 -15.57 -7.67
N LYS A 442 15.00 -15.59 -6.64
CA LYS A 442 14.65 -16.17 -5.33
C LYS A 442 13.44 -15.41 -4.79
N PRO A 443 12.31 -16.11 -4.54
CA PRO A 443 11.04 -15.44 -4.31
C PRO A 443 11.02 -14.58 -3.04
N GLU A 444 11.76 -15.01 -2.02
CA GLU A 444 11.58 -14.59 -0.64
C GLU A 444 12.01 -13.13 -0.40
N ARG A 445 11.01 -12.26 -0.23
CA ARG A 445 11.13 -11.01 0.54
C ARG A 445 10.40 -11.16 1.87
N VAL A 446 10.90 -10.45 2.87
CA VAL A 446 10.38 -10.42 4.24
C VAL A 446 10.33 -8.96 4.68
N HIS A 447 9.30 -8.56 5.41
CA HIS A 447 9.26 -7.21 6.00
C HIS A 447 10.17 -7.15 7.23
N LEU A 448 11.10 -6.20 7.29
CA LEU A 448 11.82 -5.90 8.54
C LEU A 448 11.07 -4.82 9.31
N THR A 449 10.68 -5.13 10.56
CA THR A 449 10.23 -4.14 11.53
C THR A 449 11.39 -3.82 12.48
N ILE A 450 11.67 -2.53 12.69
CA ILE A 450 12.69 -2.06 13.64
C ILE A 450 11.99 -1.26 14.77
N PRO A 451 11.43 -1.93 15.79
CA PRO A 451 10.69 -1.25 16.85
C PRO A 451 11.60 -0.36 17.69
N GLU A 452 12.68 -0.93 18.24
CA GLU A 452 13.72 -0.20 18.98
C GLU A 452 15.11 -0.71 18.60
N LEU A 453 16.09 0.21 18.62
CA LEU A 453 17.51 -0.08 18.49
C LEU A 453 18.30 1.11 19.07
N PRO A 454 19.10 0.93 20.14
CA PRO A 454 20.00 1.97 20.63
C PRO A 454 21.05 2.35 19.57
N ARG A 455 21.45 3.64 19.52
CA ARG A 455 22.38 4.14 18.49
C ARG A 455 23.78 3.54 18.63
N GLU A 456 24.18 3.21 19.84
CA GLU A 456 25.38 2.47 20.21
C GLU A 456 25.39 1.02 19.70
N ASN A 457 24.21 0.44 19.46
CA ASN A 457 24.06 -0.92 18.92
C ASN A 457 23.90 -0.94 17.39
N LEU A 458 23.82 0.21 16.73
CA LEU A 458 23.64 0.34 15.28
C LEU A 458 24.69 -0.42 14.45
N LEU A 459 25.96 -0.38 14.89
CA LEU A 459 27.09 -1.07 14.23
C LEU A 459 27.21 -2.56 14.59
N GLN A 460 26.41 -3.06 15.54
CA GLN A 460 26.38 -4.47 15.92
C GLN A 460 25.45 -5.28 15.00
N ILE A 461 24.54 -4.59 14.30
CA ILE A 461 23.68 -5.16 13.25
C ILE A 461 24.47 -5.24 11.95
N THR A 462 24.51 -6.44 11.34
CA THR A 462 25.26 -6.69 10.11
C THR A 462 24.34 -7.00 8.93
N ASN A 463 24.91 -7.04 7.73
CA ASN A 463 24.22 -7.38 6.47
C ASN A 463 23.49 -8.74 6.52
N SER A 464 23.89 -9.62 7.46
CA SER A 464 23.27 -10.92 7.72
C SER A 464 21.79 -10.85 8.09
N VAL A 465 21.15 -9.67 8.24
CA VAL A 465 19.67 -9.55 8.25
C VAL A 465 19.06 -10.31 7.06
N ASN A 466 19.60 -10.12 5.86
CA ASN A 466 19.12 -10.77 4.64
C ASN A 466 19.36 -12.30 4.69
N GLU A 467 20.49 -12.75 5.23
CA GLU A 467 20.84 -14.18 5.32
C GLU A 467 20.02 -14.91 6.38
N LEU A 468 19.92 -14.36 7.58
CA LEU A 468 19.18 -14.91 8.72
C LEU A 468 17.67 -14.95 8.46
N ALA A 469 17.11 -13.92 7.80
CA ALA A 469 15.72 -13.90 7.37
C ALA A 469 15.48 -14.68 6.05
N ASN A 470 16.52 -15.23 5.42
CA ASN A 470 16.50 -15.88 4.09
C ASN A 470 15.75 -15.04 3.03
N SER A 471 16.16 -13.79 2.89
CA SER A 471 15.52 -12.74 2.10
C SER A 471 16.56 -12.06 1.21
N PHE A 472 16.29 -11.87 -0.09
CA PHE A 472 17.23 -11.15 -0.96
C PHE A 472 17.23 -9.64 -0.70
N ALA A 473 16.03 -9.08 -0.53
CA ALA A 473 15.81 -7.66 -0.34
C ALA A 473 14.75 -7.51 0.74
N THR A 474 15.13 -6.91 1.87
CA THR A 474 14.29 -6.87 3.08
C THR A 474 13.80 -5.44 3.31
N PRO A 475 12.57 -5.10 2.89
CA PRO A 475 12.00 -3.77 3.06
C PRO A 475 11.48 -3.50 4.48
N GLY A 476 11.71 -2.30 4.98
CA GLY A 476 11.15 -1.82 6.25
C GLY A 476 11.16 -0.30 6.41
N GLY A 477 10.57 0.18 7.49
CA GLY A 477 10.66 1.56 7.95
C GLY A 477 9.52 2.50 7.53
N TYR A 478 8.78 2.25 6.44
CA TYR A 478 7.73 3.21 6.05
C TYR A 478 6.59 3.22 7.06
N GLN A 479 6.35 4.38 7.68
CA GLN A 479 5.42 4.59 8.81
C GLN A 479 5.83 3.94 10.13
N GLU A 480 7.10 3.54 10.29
CA GLU A 480 7.64 3.08 11.59
C GLU A 480 8.24 4.23 12.40
N PHE A 481 8.18 4.12 13.72
CA PHE A 481 9.01 4.88 14.64
C PHE A 481 10.30 4.12 14.91
N ARG A 482 11.44 4.83 14.97
CA ARG A 482 12.76 4.27 15.26
C ARG A 482 13.54 5.17 16.22
N THR A 483 14.43 4.61 17.03
CA THR A 483 15.15 5.33 18.11
C THR A 483 16.59 5.77 17.73
N PHE A 484 17.33 4.93 16.99
CA PHE A 484 18.76 5.12 16.67
C PHE A 484 19.16 6.40 15.93
N TYR A 485 18.22 7.16 15.36
CA TYR A 485 18.50 8.46 14.74
C TYR A 485 18.87 9.57 15.74
N THR A 486 18.75 9.32 17.04
CA THR A 486 19.06 10.31 18.08
C THR A 486 20.00 9.75 19.16
N ASN A 487 20.66 10.63 19.91
CA ASN A 487 21.54 10.25 21.03
C ASN A 487 20.76 10.13 22.34
N THR A 488 19.47 9.84 22.27
CA THR A 488 18.56 9.82 23.42
C THR A 488 17.58 8.68 23.25
N ASN A 489 17.67 7.65 24.10
CA ASN A 489 16.86 6.43 24.09
C ASN A 489 15.34 6.72 24.16
N PHE A 490 15.00 7.95 24.55
CA PHE A 490 13.64 8.45 24.71
C PHE A 490 13.06 9.16 23.46
N THR A 491 13.85 9.68 22.52
CA THR A 491 13.29 10.36 21.33
C THR A 491 12.95 9.38 20.22
N ALA A 492 11.68 9.33 19.81
CA ALA A 492 11.25 8.59 18.63
C ALA A 492 11.38 9.42 17.34
N ALA A 493 11.76 8.77 16.26
CA ALA A 493 11.89 9.35 14.93
C ALA A 493 10.96 8.62 13.95
N LEU A 494 9.93 9.32 13.46
CA LEU A 494 9.02 8.78 12.45
C LEU A 494 9.74 8.76 11.09
N HIS A 495 9.80 7.57 10.51
CA HIS A 495 10.56 7.29 9.30
C HIS A 495 9.67 7.46 8.05
N ILE A 496 10.12 8.31 7.11
CA ILE A 496 9.26 8.88 6.06
C ILE A 496 9.34 8.13 4.72
N GLY A 497 10.46 7.44 4.46
CA GLY A 497 10.64 6.55 3.32
C GLY A 497 10.55 5.06 3.69
N GLU A 498 10.74 4.20 2.69
CA GLU A 498 10.97 2.77 2.86
C GLU A 498 12.48 2.53 2.68
N ASP A 499 13.12 1.84 3.63
CA ASP A 499 14.45 1.28 3.46
C ASP A 499 14.34 -0.08 2.78
N VAL A 500 15.23 -0.37 1.83
CA VAL A 500 15.31 -1.68 1.20
C VAL A 500 16.72 -2.21 1.39
N LEU A 501 16.90 -3.14 2.35
CA LEU A 501 18.20 -3.72 2.70
C LEU A 501 18.66 -4.69 1.60
N VAL A 502 19.84 -4.44 1.03
CA VAL A 502 20.42 -5.17 -0.12
C VAL A 502 21.94 -5.10 -0.08
N ASP A 503 22.61 -6.02 -0.77
CA ASP A 503 24.08 -6.08 -0.85
C ASP A 503 24.72 -4.73 -1.22
N ALA A 504 25.80 -4.38 -0.52
CA ALA A 504 26.59 -3.19 -0.83
C ALA A 504 27.14 -3.22 -2.27
N GLY A 505 27.18 -2.06 -2.91
CA GLY A 505 27.69 -1.92 -4.28
C GLY A 505 26.74 -2.34 -5.39
N MET A 506 25.52 -2.80 -5.08
CA MET A 506 24.49 -3.06 -6.09
C MET A 506 24.12 -1.77 -6.85
N ILE A 507 23.96 -1.87 -8.18
CA ILE A 507 23.66 -0.74 -9.06
C ILE A 507 22.15 -0.50 -9.15
N LEU A 508 21.73 0.76 -9.00
CA LEU A 508 20.36 1.20 -9.22
C LEU A 508 20.18 1.75 -10.63
N LYS A 509 19.13 1.30 -11.31
CA LYS A 509 18.76 1.72 -12.68
C LYS A 509 17.47 2.55 -12.68
N THR A 510 17.37 3.46 -13.64
CA THR A 510 16.15 4.23 -13.90
C THR A 510 15.02 3.33 -14.39
N PHE A 511 13.85 3.43 -13.77
CA PHE A 511 12.67 2.62 -14.07
C PHE A 511 11.76 3.21 -15.17
N ALA A 512 12.00 4.46 -15.55
CA ALA A 512 11.22 5.24 -16.50
C ALA A 512 12.13 6.27 -17.20
N LYS A 513 11.55 7.21 -17.96
CA LYS A 513 12.25 8.43 -18.36
C LYS A 513 12.38 9.35 -17.15
N SER A 514 13.60 9.76 -16.82
CA SER A 514 13.92 10.40 -15.55
C SER A 514 14.68 11.71 -15.73
N LYS A 515 14.42 12.68 -14.85
CA LYS A 515 15.24 13.87 -14.64
C LYS A 515 15.95 13.73 -13.30
N ILE A 516 17.28 13.66 -13.27
CA ILE A 516 18.03 13.87 -12.03
C ILE A 516 18.05 15.38 -11.76
N ILE A 517 17.41 15.80 -10.67
CA ILE A 517 17.31 17.22 -10.26
C ILE A 517 18.32 17.61 -9.18
N SER A 518 18.94 16.62 -8.53
CA SER A 518 20.07 16.83 -7.63
C SER A 518 20.84 15.53 -7.43
N ALA A 519 22.16 15.63 -7.30
CA ALA A 519 23.02 14.53 -6.86
C ALA A 519 24.19 15.09 -6.04
N TYR A 520 24.30 14.68 -4.78
CA TYR A 520 25.38 15.08 -3.88
C TYR A 520 25.63 14.03 -2.80
N ALA A 521 26.81 14.05 -2.17
CA ALA A 521 27.11 13.32 -0.94
C ALA A 521 27.48 14.28 0.19
N LEU A 522 27.28 13.82 1.42
CA LEU A 522 27.49 14.62 2.63
C LEU A 522 28.34 13.83 3.62
N GLU A 523 29.61 14.22 3.76
CA GLU A 523 30.56 13.51 4.61
C GLU A 523 30.14 13.55 6.08
N THR A 524 30.34 12.42 6.77
CA THR A 524 30.21 12.29 8.22
C THR A 524 31.16 11.23 8.73
N ASN A 525 31.62 11.39 9.98
CA ASN A 525 32.38 10.38 10.71
C ASN A 525 31.55 9.80 11.86
N VAL A 526 30.24 10.05 11.89
CA VAL A 526 29.34 9.70 13.02
C VAL A 526 28.25 8.71 12.57
N PRO A 527 28.35 7.42 12.96
CA PRO A 527 27.34 6.39 12.68
C PRO A 527 25.95 6.82 13.18
N GLY A 528 24.90 6.65 12.36
CA GLY A 528 23.54 7.10 12.63
C GLY A 528 23.25 8.57 12.30
N SER A 529 24.17 9.28 11.61
CA SER A 529 23.92 10.67 11.13
C SER A 529 24.53 10.97 9.75
N GLY A 530 24.76 9.92 8.95
CA GLY A 530 25.10 10.05 7.54
C GLY A 530 23.91 9.82 6.63
N ILE A 531 24.03 10.30 5.39
CA ILE A 531 23.10 10.03 4.29
C ILE A 531 23.81 9.41 3.07
N GLY A 532 25.13 9.16 3.18
CA GLY A 532 26.00 8.82 2.06
C GLY A 532 25.88 9.81 0.91
N ALA A 533 25.77 9.29 -0.31
CA ALA A 533 25.21 10.01 -1.44
C ALA A 533 23.68 9.96 -1.45
N GLN A 534 23.09 11.06 -1.93
CA GLN A 534 21.68 11.21 -2.24
C GLN A 534 21.52 11.55 -3.73
N VAL A 535 20.54 10.93 -4.38
CA VAL A 535 20.07 11.31 -5.73
C VAL A 535 18.58 11.62 -5.69
N ALA A 536 18.20 12.80 -6.17
CA ALA A 536 16.81 13.22 -6.33
C ALA A 536 16.40 13.11 -7.82
N MET A 537 15.31 12.40 -8.08
CA MET A 537 14.86 12.02 -9.42
C MET A 537 13.38 12.38 -9.63
N GLU A 538 13.07 13.23 -10.61
CA GLU A 538 11.70 13.49 -11.05
C GLU A 538 11.30 12.57 -12.22
N VAL A 539 10.11 11.99 -12.17
CA VAL A 539 9.52 11.12 -13.20
C VAL A 539 8.04 11.44 -13.40
N GLN A 540 7.57 11.56 -14.65
CA GLN A 540 6.17 11.87 -14.96
C GLN A 540 5.26 10.66 -14.72
N VAL A 541 4.07 10.84 -14.13
CA VAL A 541 3.18 9.72 -13.73
C VAL A 541 2.71 8.89 -14.94
N LYS A 542 2.61 9.50 -16.12
CA LYS A 542 2.34 8.79 -17.38
C LYS A 542 3.48 7.85 -17.83
N ASP A 543 4.74 8.19 -17.52
CA ASP A 543 5.93 7.40 -17.88
C ASP A 543 6.22 6.28 -16.85
N LEU A 544 5.54 6.28 -15.70
CA LEU A 544 5.59 5.17 -14.72
C LEU A 544 4.86 3.95 -15.29
N ASP A 545 5.58 2.83 -15.42
CA ASP A 545 5.05 1.57 -15.95
C ASP A 545 4.37 0.71 -14.85
N ILE A 546 3.47 1.33 -14.08
CA ILE A 546 2.79 0.76 -12.91
C ILE A 546 1.30 0.46 -13.17
N ASP A 547 0.69 -0.31 -12.28
CA ASP A 547 -0.74 -0.62 -12.27
C ASP A 547 -1.64 0.64 -12.40
N GLN A 548 -2.63 0.56 -13.30
CA GLN A 548 -3.50 1.68 -13.65
C GLN A 548 -4.44 2.08 -12.50
N SER A 549 -4.84 1.14 -11.63
CA SER A 549 -5.68 1.48 -10.46
C SER A 549 -4.92 2.36 -9.46
N ILE A 550 -3.59 2.23 -9.36
CA ILE A 550 -2.76 3.09 -8.53
C ILE A 550 -2.69 4.49 -9.13
N LYS A 551 -2.58 4.62 -10.46
CA LYS A 551 -2.63 5.92 -11.16
C LYS A 551 -3.98 6.64 -10.99
N ASP A 552 -5.09 5.91 -11.03
CA ASP A 552 -6.43 6.51 -10.98
C ASP A 552 -6.99 6.73 -9.56
N ASN A 553 -6.49 5.97 -8.57
CA ASN A 553 -6.98 6.04 -7.19
C ASN A 553 -5.99 6.70 -6.21
N GLN A 554 -4.67 6.58 -6.42
CA GLN A 554 -3.63 7.06 -5.47
C GLN A 554 -2.78 8.20 -6.02
N LEU A 555 -2.41 8.16 -7.30
CA LEU A 555 -1.62 9.21 -7.99
C LEU A 555 -2.48 10.11 -8.88
N ARG A 556 -3.77 10.21 -8.57
CA ARG A 556 -4.73 10.98 -9.36
C ARG A 556 -4.38 12.47 -9.33
N ASN A 557 -4.45 13.11 -10.50
CA ASN A 557 -4.10 14.52 -10.70
C ASN A 557 -2.67 14.91 -10.29
N VAL A 558 -1.81 13.93 -9.98
CA VAL A 558 -0.36 14.10 -9.80
C VAL A 558 0.30 13.97 -11.17
N ASP A 559 1.11 14.95 -11.54
CA ASP A 559 1.69 15.05 -12.88
C ASP A 559 3.08 14.41 -12.96
N SER A 560 3.90 14.60 -11.92
CA SER A 560 5.17 13.89 -11.72
C SER A 560 5.40 13.58 -10.24
N LEU A 561 6.28 12.61 -9.99
CA LEU A 561 6.77 12.25 -8.66
C LEU A 561 8.24 12.61 -8.55
N ILE A 562 8.65 13.08 -7.38
CA ILE A 562 10.07 13.21 -7.01
C ILE A 562 10.41 12.11 -6.01
N PHE A 563 11.37 11.28 -6.41
CA PHE A 563 11.97 10.21 -5.62
C PHE A 563 13.27 10.71 -5.02
N PHE A 564 13.53 10.42 -3.75
CA PHE A 564 14.85 10.61 -3.14
C PHE A 564 15.42 9.26 -2.74
N PHE A 565 16.54 8.90 -3.37
CA PHE A 565 17.35 7.73 -3.03
C PHE A 565 18.50 8.21 -2.13
N ILE A 566 18.67 7.58 -0.97
CA ILE A 566 19.65 7.94 0.07
C ILE A 566 20.45 6.70 0.47
N HIS A 567 21.58 6.89 1.17
CA HIS A 567 22.49 5.83 1.66
C HIS A 567 23.28 5.16 0.53
N LEU A 568 23.52 5.94 -0.53
CA LEU A 568 24.24 5.53 -1.75
C LEU A 568 25.76 5.75 -1.61
N ASP A 569 26.52 5.11 -2.49
CA ASP A 569 27.99 5.22 -2.60
C ASP A 569 28.41 6.56 -3.27
N PRO A 570 29.15 7.45 -2.57
CA PRO A 570 29.63 8.72 -3.14
C PRO A 570 30.49 8.58 -4.41
N SER A 571 31.23 7.47 -4.57
CA SER A 571 32.09 7.28 -5.75
C SER A 571 31.30 7.27 -7.08
N PHE A 572 30.02 6.89 -7.04
CA PHE A 572 29.15 6.86 -8.22
C PHE A 572 28.80 8.27 -8.74
N LEU A 573 28.93 9.33 -7.94
CA LEU A 573 28.63 10.71 -8.38
C LEU A 573 29.46 11.11 -9.60
N SER A 574 30.68 10.57 -9.74
CA SER A 574 31.55 10.72 -10.92
C SER A 574 30.92 10.25 -12.24
N GLN A 575 30.02 9.26 -12.20
CA GLN A 575 29.29 8.74 -13.36
C GLN A 575 28.10 9.63 -13.75
N LEU A 576 27.63 10.46 -12.81
CA LEU A 576 26.60 11.45 -13.08
C LEU A 576 27.19 12.72 -13.70
N GLY A 577 28.40 13.13 -13.31
CA GLY A 577 29.13 14.22 -13.94
C GLY A 577 30.38 14.65 -13.14
N THR A 578 30.94 15.81 -13.49
CA THR A 578 32.08 16.40 -12.76
C THR A 578 31.68 16.69 -11.32
N VAL A 579 32.42 16.13 -10.36
CA VAL A 579 32.17 16.36 -8.91
C VAL A 579 33.03 17.52 -8.40
N THR A 580 32.42 18.46 -7.69
CA THR A 580 33.12 19.48 -6.87
C THR A 580 33.04 19.11 -5.39
N THR A 581 33.98 19.62 -4.58
CA THR A 581 33.92 19.53 -3.12
C THR A 581 33.80 20.93 -2.54
N GLU A 582 32.72 21.18 -1.80
CA GLU A 582 32.33 22.51 -1.32
C GLU A 582 31.99 22.45 0.18
N THR A 583 32.33 23.50 0.93
CA THR A 583 32.05 23.57 2.38
C THR A 583 30.89 24.53 2.61
N ILE A 584 29.74 23.99 2.99
CA ILE A 584 28.49 24.74 3.19
C ILE A 584 28.03 24.50 4.63
N SER A 585 27.82 25.58 5.39
CA SER A 585 27.44 25.53 6.82
C SER A 585 28.31 24.57 7.65
N ASN A 586 29.64 24.68 7.50
CA ASN A 586 30.66 23.84 8.15
C ASN A 586 30.61 22.34 7.84
N ARG A 587 29.86 21.91 6.81
CA ARG A 587 29.86 20.52 6.31
C ARG A 587 30.45 20.45 4.91
N LYS A 588 31.19 19.38 4.61
CA LYS A 588 31.70 19.09 3.27
C LYS A 588 30.63 18.37 2.44
N TYR A 589 30.35 18.92 1.28
CA TYR A 589 29.49 18.33 0.25
C TYR A 589 30.36 17.93 -0.94
N GLN A 590 30.10 16.75 -1.51
CA GLN A 590 30.58 16.37 -2.83
C GLN A 590 29.40 16.51 -3.79
N ILE A 591 29.46 17.42 -4.77
CA ILE A 591 28.29 17.86 -5.55
C ILE A 591 28.53 17.57 -7.03
N VAL A 592 27.55 17.01 -7.75
CA VAL A 592 27.65 16.87 -9.20
C VAL A 592 27.34 18.21 -9.87
N LYS A 593 28.37 18.84 -10.42
CA LYS A 593 28.30 20.15 -11.06
C LYS A 593 27.34 20.13 -12.25
N ASN A 594 26.60 21.23 -12.40
CA ASN A 594 25.58 21.44 -13.44
C ASN A 594 24.39 20.44 -13.39
N ILE A 595 24.17 19.74 -12.28
CA ILE A 595 22.90 19.03 -12.01
C ILE A 595 22.13 19.80 -10.94
N THR A 596 21.13 20.56 -11.38
CA THR A 596 20.22 21.33 -10.50
C THR A 596 18.76 21.09 -10.89
N PRO A 597 17.77 21.53 -10.09
CA PRO A 597 16.36 21.49 -10.48
C PRO A 597 16.05 22.30 -11.76
N GLN A 598 16.84 23.32 -12.04
CA GLN A 598 16.74 24.19 -13.23
C GLN A 598 17.54 23.62 -14.42
N THR A 599 18.63 22.89 -14.16
CA THR A 599 19.45 22.19 -15.17
C THR A 599 19.54 20.68 -14.86
N PRO A 600 18.45 19.92 -15.02
CA PRO A 600 18.43 18.50 -14.68
C PRO A 600 19.16 17.62 -15.71
N LYS A 601 19.80 16.54 -15.24
CA LYS A 601 20.35 15.51 -16.14
C LYS A 601 19.24 14.55 -16.55
N TYR A 602 18.94 14.50 -17.84
CA TYR A 602 17.95 13.56 -18.40
C TYR A 602 18.56 12.17 -18.59
N LEU A 603 17.80 11.13 -18.21
CA LEU A 603 18.16 9.72 -18.38
C LEU A 603 16.98 8.94 -19.01
N ALA A 604 17.29 8.03 -19.93
CA ALA A 604 16.35 7.03 -20.42
C ALA A 604 16.09 5.94 -19.37
N LYS A 605 15.10 5.06 -19.57
CA LYS A 605 14.87 3.85 -18.75
C LYS A 605 16.06 2.88 -18.88
N GLY A 606 16.36 2.14 -17.81
CA GLY A 606 17.43 1.15 -17.73
C GLY A 606 18.83 1.70 -17.49
N GLN A 607 19.00 3.03 -17.36
CA GLN A 607 20.29 3.67 -17.18
C GLN A 607 20.74 3.62 -15.71
N PRO A 608 21.98 3.21 -15.40
CA PRO A 608 22.55 3.36 -14.06
C PRO A 608 22.52 4.81 -13.58
N PHE A 609 22.07 5.03 -12.35
CA PHE A 609 22.05 6.37 -11.73
C PHE A 609 22.63 6.43 -10.32
N ALA A 610 22.77 5.28 -9.64
CA ALA A 610 23.33 5.19 -8.30
C ALA A 610 23.89 3.78 -8.00
N LYS A 611 24.56 3.66 -6.86
CA LYS A 611 25.14 2.43 -6.31
C LYS A 611 24.88 2.40 -4.81
N ILE A 612 24.56 1.24 -4.22
CA ILE A 612 24.33 1.10 -2.77
C ILE A 612 25.64 1.34 -2.00
N GLY A 613 25.59 2.16 -0.95
CA GLY A 613 26.74 2.44 -0.10
C GLY A 613 27.05 1.31 0.89
N THR A 614 28.33 1.08 1.18
CA THR A 614 28.79 0.26 2.31
C THR A 614 28.45 0.92 3.65
N THR A 615 28.48 0.18 4.76
CA THR A 615 28.18 0.69 6.11
C THR A 615 29.01 1.93 6.46
N GLU A 616 30.28 1.98 6.03
CA GLU A 616 31.21 3.06 6.35
C GLU A 616 30.83 4.36 5.63
N VAL A 617 30.37 4.29 4.38
CA VAL A 617 30.06 5.48 3.56
C VAL A 617 28.59 5.87 3.59
N ASN A 618 27.68 4.93 3.90
CA ASN A 618 26.25 5.19 3.87
C ASN A 618 25.75 5.96 5.11
N GLY A 619 26.55 6.02 6.18
CA GLY A 619 26.20 6.64 7.45
C GLY A 619 26.16 5.72 8.67
N GLY A 620 26.69 4.50 8.58
CA GLY A 620 26.83 3.58 9.71
C GLY A 620 25.65 2.65 9.94
N TRP A 621 24.83 2.38 8.93
CA TRP A 621 23.74 1.39 8.99
C TRP A 621 23.96 0.27 7.96
N THR A 622 23.33 -0.89 8.11
CA THR A 622 23.47 -1.98 7.12
C THR A 622 23.09 -1.48 5.71
N PRO A 623 23.91 -1.76 4.67
CA PRO A 623 23.62 -1.55 3.25
C PRO A 623 22.14 -1.69 2.86
N HIS A 624 21.62 -0.58 2.34
CA HIS A 624 20.24 -0.39 1.92
C HIS A 624 20.18 0.82 0.98
N THR A 625 19.04 1.02 0.31
CA THR A 625 18.63 2.35 -0.16
C THR A 625 17.39 2.79 0.61
N HIS A 626 17.39 4.02 1.10
CA HIS A 626 16.18 4.66 1.61
C HIS A 626 15.47 5.37 0.46
N ILE A 627 14.14 5.27 0.40
CA ILE A 627 13.33 5.78 -0.72
C ILE A 627 12.16 6.61 -0.18
N GLU A 628 12.23 7.93 -0.38
CA GLU A 628 11.09 8.84 -0.18
C GLU A 628 10.42 9.15 -1.53
N VAL A 629 9.10 9.40 -1.52
CA VAL A 629 8.33 9.77 -2.71
C VAL A 629 7.41 10.96 -2.39
N TYR A 630 7.43 11.98 -3.24
CA TYR A 630 6.57 13.17 -3.12
C TYR A 630 5.83 13.48 -4.43
N PRO A 631 4.57 13.96 -4.37
CA PRO A 631 3.82 14.39 -5.54
C PRO A 631 4.24 15.79 -6.00
N VAL A 632 4.18 16.02 -7.30
CA VAL A 632 4.28 17.35 -7.92
C VAL A 632 3.01 17.61 -8.73
N TYR A 633 2.39 18.76 -8.47
CA TYR A 633 1.17 19.21 -9.11
C TYR A 633 1.47 20.41 -9.99
N TYR A 634 1.09 20.33 -11.26
CA TYR A 634 1.18 21.46 -12.20
C TYR A 634 -0.21 21.86 -12.69
N GLU A 635 -0.30 23.07 -13.22
CA GLU A 635 -1.48 23.62 -13.89
C GLU A 635 -1.05 24.29 -15.19
N VAL A 636 -2.04 24.71 -15.98
CA VAL A 636 -1.81 25.56 -17.14
C VAL A 636 -2.53 26.89 -16.88
N LYS A 637 -1.75 27.94 -16.62
CA LYS A 637 -2.22 29.34 -16.61
C LYS A 637 -1.65 30.04 -17.84
N ASP A 638 -2.45 30.86 -18.51
CA ASP A 638 -2.04 31.65 -19.68
C ASP A 638 -1.29 30.85 -20.77
N GLY A 639 -1.75 29.62 -21.01
CA GLY A 639 -1.17 28.69 -21.99
C GLY A 639 0.20 28.10 -21.60
N LYS A 640 0.71 28.38 -20.39
CA LYS A 640 2.02 27.93 -19.90
C LYS A 640 1.86 26.95 -18.74
N LYS A 641 2.69 25.90 -18.72
CA LYS A 641 2.74 24.97 -17.58
C LYS A 641 3.54 25.60 -16.43
N GLN A 642 2.92 25.61 -15.25
CA GLN A 642 3.51 26.10 -14.00
C GLN A 642 3.13 25.18 -12.83
N GLU A 643 3.81 25.28 -11.69
CA GLU A 643 3.41 24.58 -10.46
C GLU A 643 2.12 25.17 -9.89
N VAL A 644 1.33 24.35 -9.19
CA VAL A 644 0.07 24.76 -8.55
C VAL A 644 0.35 25.53 -7.27
N ASP A 645 -0.21 26.74 -7.14
CA ASP A 645 -0.07 27.56 -5.92
C ASP A 645 -0.68 26.90 -4.66
N THR A 646 -1.83 26.23 -4.81
CA THR A 646 -2.60 25.59 -3.72
C THR A 646 -3.41 24.42 -4.26
N PHE A 647 -3.34 23.26 -3.60
CA PHE A 647 -3.97 22.01 -4.04
C PHE A 647 -4.72 21.34 -2.88
N LEU A 648 -5.61 20.38 -3.18
CA LEU A 648 -6.33 19.60 -2.15
C LEU A 648 -5.45 18.47 -1.59
N ASN A 649 -5.32 18.39 -0.27
CA ASN A 649 -4.61 17.30 0.40
C ASN A 649 -5.47 16.02 0.51
N TRP A 650 -4.93 14.98 1.17
CA TRP A 650 -5.60 13.69 1.43
C TRP A 650 -6.96 13.80 2.16
N ASP A 651 -7.17 14.89 2.90
CA ASP A 651 -8.41 15.21 3.61
C ASP A 651 -9.23 16.30 2.89
N TYR A 652 -8.89 16.60 1.64
CA TYR A 652 -9.55 17.54 0.73
C TYR A 652 -9.60 18.97 1.28
N ILE A 653 -8.53 19.34 2.00
CA ILE A 653 -8.30 20.69 2.52
C ILE A 653 -7.27 21.38 1.61
N PRO A 654 -7.49 22.64 1.19
CA PRO A 654 -6.52 23.41 0.43
C PRO A 654 -5.20 23.63 1.19
N VAL A 655 -4.07 23.22 0.61
CA VAL A 655 -2.71 23.38 1.14
C VAL A 655 -1.85 24.14 0.12
N LYS A 656 -1.13 25.17 0.59
CA LYS A 656 -0.20 25.96 -0.25
C LYS A 656 1.03 25.14 -0.61
N PHE A 657 1.40 25.06 -1.88
CA PHE A 657 2.54 24.25 -2.33
C PHE A 657 3.89 24.71 -1.74
N SER A 658 4.01 26.00 -1.38
CA SER A 658 5.18 26.54 -0.69
C SER A 658 5.41 25.99 0.72
N SER A 659 4.40 25.39 1.39
CA SER A 659 4.56 24.79 2.72
C SER A 659 5.15 23.37 2.71
N LEU A 660 5.30 22.76 1.54
CA LEU A 660 5.65 21.34 1.42
C LEU A 660 7.11 21.03 1.77
N ARG A 661 7.35 19.74 2.03
CA ARG A 661 8.71 19.17 2.19
C ARG A 661 9.55 19.35 0.94
N VAL A 662 8.94 19.46 -0.24
CA VAL A 662 9.56 19.62 -1.57
C VAL A 662 8.76 20.69 -2.31
N SER A 663 9.38 21.76 -2.81
CA SER A 663 8.69 22.87 -3.48
C SER A 663 9.63 23.74 -4.31
N SER A 664 9.11 24.55 -5.25
CA SER A 664 9.95 25.47 -6.04
C SER A 664 10.74 26.48 -5.23
N GLN A 665 10.31 26.87 -4.03
CA GLN A 665 11.14 27.70 -3.16
C GLN A 665 12.42 26.97 -2.74
N ARG A 666 12.30 25.68 -2.37
CA ARG A 666 13.46 24.82 -2.07
C ARG A 666 14.38 24.65 -3.26
N PHE A 667 13.82 24.54 -4.46
CA PHE A 667 14.57 24.46 -5.71
C PHE A 667 15.33 25.75 -6.03
N LYS A 668 14.79 26.94 -5.69
CA LYS A 668 15.49 28.24 -5.83
C LYS A 668 16.63 28.42 -4.83
N ASP A 669 16.57 27.73 -3.69
CA ASP A 669 17.63 27.78 -2.67
C ASP A 669 18.73 26.71 -2.88
N TYR A 670 18.66 25.91 -3.95
CA TYR A 670 19.61 24.84 -4.25
C TYR A 670 21.06 25.31 -4.36
N ASP A 671 21.29 26.39 -5.12
CA ASP A 671 22.63 26.93 -5.37
C ASP A 671 23.28 27.56 -4.10
N LYS A 672 22.52 27.68 -3.00
CA LYS A 672 23.00 28.08 -1.68
C LYS A 672 23.31 26.89 -0.78
N ASN A 673 22.59 25.78 -0.97
CA ASN A 673 22.75 24.53 -0.23
C ASN A 673 22.05 23.39 -1.00
N PRO A 674 22.78 22.40 -1.55
CA PRO A 674 22.20 21.24 -2.23
C PRO A 674 21.22 20.42 -1.38
N SER A 675 21.31 20.51 -0.05
CA SER A 675 20.35 19.87 0.86
C SER A 675 18.99 20.58 0.96
N SER A 676 18.79 21.73 0.29
CA SER A 676 17.55 22.52 0.39
C SER A 676 16.32 21.79 -0.18
N VAL A 677 16.54 20.98 -1.22
CA VAL A 677 15.54 20.35 -2.12
C VAL A 677 14.45 19.63 -1.33
N LYS A 678 14.80 19.07 -0.17
CA LYS A 678 13.84 18.54 0.80
C LYS A 678 14.16 18.87 2.25
N VAL A 679 13.19 18.63 3.14
CA VAL A 679 13.41 18.50 4.58
C VAL A 679 14.09 17.15 4.89
N VAL A 680 14.88 17.08 5.96
CA VAL A 680 15.53 15.85 6.48
C VAL A 680 14.56 14.67 6.53
N GLY A 681 14.98 13.50 6.05
CA GLY A 681 14.15 12.29 5.79
C GLY A 681 13.47 11.63 6.98
N VAL A 682 13.65 12.17 8.18
CA VAL A 682 13.10 11.67 9.43
C VAL A 682 12.35 12.80 10.14
N LYS A 683 11.17 12.50 10.67
CA LYS A 683 10.37 13.41 11.49
C LYS A 683 10.57 13.04 12.96
N THR A 684 11.52 13.68 13.62
CA THR A 684 11.76 13.52 15.07
C THR A 684 10.54 14.00 15.87
N SER A 685 9.94 13.11 16.67
CA SER A 685 9.03 13.46 17.75
C SER A 685 9.83 13.43 19.04
N THR A 686 10.40 14.59 19.41
CA THR A 686 11.06 14.76 20.71
C THR A 686 10.08 14.43 21.82
N THR A 687 10.49 13.58 22.76
CA THR A 687 9.70 13.28 23.96
C THR A 687 9.16 14.54 24.59
N ARG A 688 7.87 14.51 24.94
CA ARG A 688 7.29 15.60 25.70
C ARG A 688 7.39 15.31 27.17
N ARG A 689 7.70 16.35 27.93
CA ARG A 689 7.43 16.36 29.37
C ARG A 689 5.92 16.21 29.57
N VAL A 690 5.50 15.44 30.56
CA VAL A 690 4.08 15.22 30.85
C VAL A 690 3.74 15.70 32.26
N ALA A 691 2.53 16.22 32.46
CA ALA A 691 2.05 16.62 33.77
C ALA A 691 1.84 15.41 34.68
N THR A 692 1.95 15.61 35.99
CA THR A 692 1.64 14.61 37.02
C THR A 692 0.26 14.79 37.62
N GLU A 693 -0.32 15.99 37.47
CA GLU A 693 -1.65 16.32 37.96
C GLU A 693 -2.55 16.80 36.83
N PHE A 694 -3.80 16.36 36.86
CA PHE A 694 -4.83 16.67 35.88
C PHE A 694 -6.11 17.13 36.58
N ASN A 695 -6.90 17.94 35.89
CA ASN A 695 -8.28 18.20 36.26
C ASN A 695 -9.18 17.04 35.77
N LYS A 696 -10.45 17.00 36.21
CA LYS A 696 -11.41 15.95 35.81
C LYS A 696 -11.59 15.82 34.29
N ASP A 697 -11.46 16.92 33.55
CA ASP A 697 -11.58 16.97 32.09
C ASP A 697 -10.32 16.49 31.33
N GLY A 698 -9.31 16.00 32.06
CA GLY A 698 -8.03 15.58 31.53
C GLY A 698 -7.09 16.73 31.15
N THR A 699 -7.42 18.00 31.44
CA THR A 699 -6.47 19.11 31.26
C THR A 699 -5.34 19.04 32.29
N ALA A 700 -4.12 19.38 31.88
CA ALA A 700 -2.96 19.43 32.76
C ALA A 700 -3.11 20.54 33.81
N LYS A 701 -3.13 20.15 35.09
CA LYS A 701 -3.22 21.06 36.25
C LYS A 701 -1.83 21.56 36.67
N SER A 702 -0.81 20.69 36.61
CA SER A 702 0.59 21.05 36.86
C SER A 702 1.31 21.44 35.56
N LYS A 703 2.39 22.24 35.66
CA LYS A 703 3.36 22.34 34.56
C LYS A 703 3.93 20.94 34.25
N PRO A 704 4.26 20.62 32.98
CA PRO A 704 4.86 19.33 32.63
C PRO A 704 6.13 19.03 33.43
N SER A 705 6.21 17.83 34.00
CA SER A 705 7.29 17.40 34.88
C SER A 705 8.65 17.49 34.19
N SER A 706 9.68 17.94 34.92
CA SER A 706 11.05 17.97 34.42
C SER A 706 11.64 16.57 34.17
N THR A 707 11.11 15.54 34.84
CA THR A 707 11.65 14.18 34.88
C THR A 707 10.82 13.13 34.15
N ILE A 708 9.50 13.33 34.00
CA ILE A 708 8.64 12.39 33.26
C ILE A 708 8.58 12.79 31.79
N LEU A 709 9.29 12.02 30.96
CA LEU A 709 9.28 12.10 29.52
C LEU A 709 8.38 11.01 28.93
N ASP A 710 7.65 11.35 27.86
CA ASP A 710 6.85 10.39 27.12
C ASP A 710 7.11 10.47 25.62
N ARG A 711 7.38 9.29 25.05
CA ARG A 711 7.75 9.06 23.65
C ARG A 711 6.51 8.84 22.79
N ASP A 712 5.48 8.26 23.38
CA ASP A 712 4.20 7.97 22.74
C ASP A 712 3.30 9.21 22.88
N TYR A 713 3.82 10.37 22.45
CA TYR A 713 3.09 11.63 22.42
C TYR A 713 2.54 11.88 21.01
N ILE A 714 1.21 11.73 20.86
CA ILE A 714 0.66 11.22 19.60
C ILE A 714 -0.10 12.27 18.79
N ASN A 715 0.61 12.93 17.88
CA ASN A 715 0.01 13.21 16.57
C ASN A 715 -0.09 11.85 15.85
N ASN A 716 -1.26 11.49 15.31
CA ASN A 716 -1.39 10.19 14.62
C ASN A 716 -0.48 10.17 13.36
N ILE A 717 0.13 9.02 13.07
CA ILE A 717 1.12 8.90 11.96
C ILE A 717 0.52 9.35 10.62
N ARG A 718 -0.72 8.95 10.29
CA ARG A 718 -1.41 9.39 9.07
C ARG A 718 -1.61 10.90 9.03
N GLU A 719 -1.89 11.57 10.14
CA GLU A 719 -1.93 13.04 10.17
C GLU A 719 -0.57 13.66 9.82
N GLU A 720 0.53 13.13 10.35
CA GLU A 720 1.86 13.63 10.00
C GLU A 720 2.18 13.35 8.53
N PHE A 721 1.89 12.16 8.00
CA PHE A 721 2.05 11.89 6.57
C PHE A 721 1.19 12.82 5.69
N ASN A 722 -0.04 13.14 6.10
CA ASN A 722 -0.89 14.13 5.43
C ASN A 722 -0.31 15.56 5.48
N LYS A 723 0.34 15.96 6.58
CA LYS A 723 1.06 17.26 6.69
C LYS A 723 2.35 17.27 5.86
N LEU A 724 3.03 16.13 5.76
CA LEU A 724 4.33 15.99 5.10
C LEU A 724 4.23 15.67 3.59
N GLN A 725 3.06 15.23 3.11
CA GLN A 725 2.78 14.83 1.71
C GLN A 725 3.70 13.72 1.17
N ALA A 726 4.21 12.86 2.06
CA ALA A 726 5.01 11.70 1.67
C ALA A 726 4.10 10.54 1.21
N LEU A 727 4.34 10.02 0.01
CA LEU A 727 3.59 8.89 -0.56
C LEU A 727 4.22 7.56 -0.14
N ASN A 728 3.45 6.46 -0.19
CA ASN A 728 3.98 5.12 0.08
C ASN A 728 4.82 4.61 -1.11
N PRO A 729 6.13 4.34 -0.95
CA PRO A 729 6.98 3.85 -2.05
C PRO A 729 6.49 2.51 -2.63
N ASN A 730 5.79 1.70 -1.84
CA ASN A 730 5.26 0.41 -2.29
C ASN A 730 4.10 0.54 -3.28
N TRP A 731 3.47 1.71 -3.42
CA TRP A 731 2.56 1.95 -4.54
C TRP A 731 3.26 1.88 -5.91
N ILE A 732 4.59 2.05 -5.95
CA ILE A 732 5.36 2.19 -7.19
C ILE A 732 6.31 1.00 -7.38
N PHE A 733 7.03 0.60 -6.33
CA PHE A 733 8.04 -0.46 -6.40
C PHE A 733 7.56 -1.82 -5.87
N GLN A 734 6.49 -1.84 -5.06
CA GLN A 734 5.96 -3.04 -4.40
C GLN A 734 7.06 -3.90 -3.79
N PHE A 735 7.94 -3.28 -2.98
CA PHE A 735 8.93 -4.05 -2.23
C PHE A 735 8.22 -5.00 -1.26
N ARG A 736 7.17 -4.50 -0.58
CA ARG A 736 6.43 -5.18 0.47
C ARG A 736 4.90 -5.16 0.25
N THR A 737 4.18 -6.16 0.76
CA THR A 737 2.71 -6.34 0.66
C THR A 737 2.09 -6.84 1.96
N ASN A 738 0.83 -6.49 2.24
CA ASN A 738 0.07 -6.83 3.46
C ASN A 738 0.02 -8.33 3.85
N ASN A 739 0.29 -9.26 2.93
CA ASN A 739 0.20 -10.71 3.14
C ASN A 739 1.57 -11.40 2.97
N GLN A 740 2.64 -10.73 3.39
CA GLN A 740 4.00 -11.29 3.47
C GLN A 740 4.33 -11.67 4.92
N SER A 741 5.36 -12.49 5.12
CA SER A 741 5.93 -12.68 6.47
C SER A 741 6.74 -11.47 6.91
N THR A 742 6.73 -11.21 8.21
CA THR A 742 7.51 -10.16 8.87
C THR A 742 8.65 -10.79 9.68
N VAL A 743 9.70 -10.00 9.96
CA VAL A 743 10.78 -10.32 10.89
C VAL A 743 11.08 -9.07 11.72
N ARG A 744 11.14 -9.21 13.04
CA ARG A 744 11.53 -8.13 13.94
C ARG A 744 13.04 -8.18 14.16
N LEU A 745 13.70 -7.03 14.18
CA LEU A 745 15.16 -6.96 14.35
C LEU A 745 15.64 -7.66 15.64
N GLU A 746 14.86 -7.51 16.72
CA GLU A 746 15.04 -8.14 18.03
C GLU A 746 14.99 -9.69 17.98
N SER A 747 14.33 -10.28 16.98
CA SER A 747 14.26 -11.74 16.78
C SER A 747 15.49 -12.30 16.03
N LEU A 748 16.33 -11.40 15.47
CA LEU A 748 17.57 -11.75 14.78
C LEU A 748 18.82 -11.40 15.60
N TYR A 749 18.77 -10.31 16.37
CA TYR A 749 19.90 -9.77 17.15
C TYR A 749 19.49 -9.51 18.60
N SER A 750 20.21 -10.11 19.56
CA SER A 750 19.98 -9.93 21.00
C SER A 750 20.21 -8.47 21.45
N GLU A 751 21.03 -7.78 20.66
CA GLU A 751 21.49 -6.40 20.77
C GLU A 751 20.36 -5.38 20.54
N ALA A 752 19.25 -5.81 19.92
CA ALA A 752 18.04 -5.01 19.72
C ALA A 752 16.92 -5.30 20.76
N ASN A 753 17.21 -6.06 21.82
CA ASN A 753 16.28 -6.33 22.95
C ASN A 753 16.65 -5.51 24.22
N LYS A 754 17.25 -4.32 24.07
CA LYS A 754 17.87 -3.53 25.16
C LYS A 754 17.64 -2.03 25.02
#